data_AF-A0A5N5EV22-F1
#
_entry.id   AF-A0A5N5EV22-F1
#
_cell.length_a   1.000
_cell.length_b   1.000
_cell.length_c   1.000
_cell.angle_alpha   90.00
_cell.angle_beta   90.00
_cell.angle_gamma   90.00
#
_symmetry.space_group_name_H-M   'P 1'
#
loop_
_entity.id
_entity.type
_entity.pdbx_description
1 polymer ?
#
loop_
_entity_poly.entity_id
_entity_poly.type
_entity_poly.pdbx_seq_one_letter_code
_entity_poly.pdbx_strand_id
1 'polypeptide(L)'
;MLVDPTELLDDCERAWREAGEPSAGAVEPVAAVRTALVLEALVAYRLLADHSDLPRDRVFARWPACAVHTVALADGPKLPRLVVKARARVLAERPDLGSRGASPESADEWIRAAQEAARSLGWTWHVPTAAEDGSGTPPRGATSAPEVRLGPGAGSVLLTLPGEPDAGDWQLAADGEVFAALPPYWVLPGPVRRVEATDPTGTTHVSAIVDPDDALLAFGADGHRVPQDEPLPAAEICLLHAGTLQTEGAAPGIVELPTPYGWNGWTLSRVSLTGVTRVRAAAAVPGNWLDVAAGRPLGWEGGATLPWIAGDDGAPVWHRPPALRLPRRAGEPDARLWQAEVRRRGHEEPLARQTGAPGALLDPWKDVPRPLLGPYEILVHRVGSRRSRRLAAFLAEGTTAEPTAEWRLLAPHGGLAPARLTLRTGGPVTASERVVAFSPYEITKGLVLGDGIRQFTVEMCIPHSEVRLELGGHPLTWSIRPLDIDAADLAGESALTVRLPEQAVALTPLLALVVEGANLLTLRPERRTRTRRGDLRYSLAALADTVRDCVKADIRLLVAGESVHVATVRTQPIAENVVPDGGGLLLRGLSHPGELIARLYAVFAPWEQPLTATVDQSGRIPLPAAWRSLGPLIVHLKAGALTPTAPGWPRLRDRDTLVLRRSPWTSAAGRGSGARVSEYLAGHGALPRDTDAIPYQWIVAARGRDLQACGARETAPAECRSALVDAGPTALTGAADSALRSGELASVLAGSGLAALRIREVADPVTVRRVWRQAPLCALLLTAPLLPYLSGHPAYDVGELYPEEAELLGEVGQFLGDASAALLAGQADPSGAVGRFDAQTRALDQLPELQQQAVWRSARVVPRGLLDPDTRADAAWQAFRARKDLQYHATREEFSEALDAVSIFLDDGHPDLAQAFRGRDPGRLHGPGEAWMRVPHLSLGCALIARLAAAGDARAAGLERGLRHLWTPIASHAPDLTAVDIALSECLVTAEAVHSTG
;
A
#
# COMPACT_ATOMS: atom_id res chain seq x y z
N MET A 1 -0.35 -15.30 37.61
CA MET A 1 -0.67 -13.94 37.11
C MET A 1 0.59 -13.08 37.09
N LEU A 2 0.95 -12.48 35.96
CA LEU A 2 2.17 -11.66 35.79
C LEU A 2 1.93 -10.15 35.70
N VAL A 3 0.68 -9.71 35.65
CA VAL A 3 0.35 -8.36 36.08
C VAL A 3 0.29 -8.41 37.60
N ASP A 4 0.99 -7.50 38.30
CA ASP A 4 0.77 -7.32 39.73
C ASP A 4 -0.75 -7.23 39.93
N PRO A 5 -1.39 -8.07 40.77
CA PRO A 5 -2.83 -8.00 41.00
C PRO A 5 -3.29 -6.57 41.32
N THR A 6 -2.41 -5.75 41.91
CA THR A 6 -2.62 -4.32 42.15
C THR A 6 -2.67 -3.49 40.87
N GLU A 7 -1.74 -3.70 39.92
CA GLU A 7 -1.71 -3.01 38.62
C GLU A 7 -2.93 -3.42 37.77
N LEU A 8 -3.27 -4.71 37.73
CA LEU A 8 -4.47 -5.20 37.02
C LEU A 8 -5.73 -4.50 37.54
N LEU A 9 -5.85 -4.36 38.86
CA LEU A 9 -6.97 -3.70 39.51
C LEU A 9 -6.96 -2.18 39.26
N ASP A 10 -5.80 -1.53 39.30
CA ASP A 10 -5.66 -0.09 39.04
C ASP A 10 -6.00 0.27 37.57
N ASP A 11 -5.65 -0.61 36.61
CA ASP A 11 -5.95 -0.42 35.19
C ASP A 11 -7.42 -0.70 34.86
N CYS A 12 -7.97 -1.81 35.37
CA CYS A 12 -9.39 -2.13 35.19
C CYS A 12 -10.29 -1.08 35.88
N GLU A 13 -9.86 -0.53 37.02
CA GLU A 13 -10.60 0.51 37.72
C GLU A 13 -10.68 1.80 36.88
N ARG A 14 -9.59 2.17 36.19
CA ARG A 14 -9.56 3.34 35.29
C ARG A 14 -10.48 3.12 34.09
N ALA A 15 -10.29 2.01 33.38
CA ALA A 15 -11.05 1.67 32.18
C ALA A 15 -12.57 1.57 32.46
N TRP A 16 -12.95 0.93 33.56
CA TRP A 16 -14.35 0.76 33.91
C TRP A 16 -15.01 2.01 34.50
N ARG A 17 -14.24 2.94 35.05
CA ARG A 17 -14.77 4.29 35.38
C ARG A 17 -15.09 5.10 34.14
N GLU A 18 -14.24 5.03 33.13
CA GLU A 18 -14.44 5.72 31.85
C GLU A 18 -15.60 5.11 31.06
N ALA A 19 -15.74 3.77 31.09
CA ALA A 19 -16.86 3.06 30.49
C ALA A 19 -18.21 3.39 31.16
N GLY A 20 -18.18 3.80 32.43
CA GLY A 20 -19.38 4.16 33.20
C GLY A 20 -20.13 2.95 33.78
N GLU A 21 -21.40 3.16 34.10
CA GLU A 21 -22.25 2.18 34.76
C GLU A 21 -22.53 0.95 33.85
N PRO A 22 -22.36 -0.30 34.31
CA PRO A 22 -22.60 -1.48 33.48
C PRO A 22 -24.08 -1.63 33.09
N SER A 23 -24.36 -1.79 31.79
CA SER A 23 -25.70 -1.99 31.25
C SER A 23 -26.26 -3.39 31.52
N ALA A 24 -27.52 -3.50 31.91
CA ALA A 24 -28.19 -4.78 32.13
C ALA A 24 -28.39 -5.54 30.80
N GLY A 25 -27.74 -6.70 30.63
CA GLY A 25 -28.15 -7.72 29.66
C GLY A 25 -27.19 -8.12 28.53
N ALA A 26 -26.07 -7.42 28.31
CA ALA A 26 -25.12 -7.79 27.26
C ALA A 26 -23.80 -8.27 27.88
N VAL A 27 -23.64 -9.58 28.07
CA VAL A 27 -22.33 -10.18 28.34
C VAL A 27 -21.76 -10.67 27.01
N GLU A 28 -20.89 -9.87 26.39
CA GLU A 28 -20.00 -10.41 25.36
C GLU A 28 -19.08 -11.48 26.00
N PRO A 29 -18.85 -12.63 25.35
CA PRO A 29 -18.09 -13.76 25.92
C PRO A 29 -16.68 -13.38 26.43
N VAL A 30 -16.08 -12.35 25.82
CA VAL A 30 -14.74 -11.82 26.11
C VAL A 30 -14.69 -11.10 27.47
N ALA A 31 -15.79 -10.47 27.90
CA ALA A 31 -15.89 -9.82 29.21
C ALA A 31 -15.81 -10.82 30.40
N ALA A 32 -16.09 -12.10 30.17
CA ALA A 32 -16.18 -13.09 31.25
C ALA A 32 -14.82 -13.56 31.79
N VAL A 33 -13.77 -13.61 30.96
CA VAL A 33 -12.44 -14.09 31.36
C VAL A 33 -11.69 -13.03 32.17
N ARG A 34 -11.63 -11.79 31.67
CA ARG A 34 -11.02 -10.66 32.40
C ARG A 34 -11.73 -10.35 33.71
N THR A 35 -13.06 -10.48 33.73
CA THR A 35 -13.84 -10.40 34.98
C THR A 35 -13.47 -11.49 35.98
N ALA A 36 -13.20 -12.71 35.51
CA ALA A 36 -12.73 -13.78 36.39
C ALA A 36 -11.34 -13.49 36.96
N LEU A 37 -10.42 -12.91 36.18
CA LEU A 37 -9.09 -12.49 36.66
C LEU A 37 -9.17 -11.35 37.68
N VAL A 38 -9.98 -10.32 37.41
CA VAL A 38 -10.23 -9.23 38.37
C VAL A 38 -10.88 -9.78 39.65
N LEU A 39 -11.81 -10.73 39.54
CA LEU A 39 -12.38 -11.42 40.70
C LEU A 39 -11.31 -12.18 41.49
N GLU A 40 -10.43 -12.93 40.82
CA GLU A 40 -9.33 -13.64 41.45
C GLU A 40 -8.33 -12.67 42.13
N ALA A 41 -8.02 -11.52 41.51
CA ALA A 41 -7.18 -10.48 42.10
C ALA A 41 -7.81 -9.81 43.34
N LEU A 42 -9.11 -9.48 43.27
CA LEU A 42 -9.87 -8.95 44.41
C LEU A 42 -9.91 -9.96 45.58
N VAL A 43 -10.14 -11.24 45.27
CA VAL A 43 -10.11 -12.34 46.27
C VAL A 43 -8.71 -12.50 46.88
N ALA A 44 -7.66 -12.47 46.05
CA ALA A 44 -6.28 -12.56 46.52
C ALA A 44 -5.91 -11.41 47.47
N TYR A 45 -6.29 -10.18 47.12
CA TYR A 45 -6.05 -9.01 47.96
C TYR A 45 -6.84 -9.05 49.26
N ARG A 46 -8.07 -9.58 49.23
CA ARG A 46 -8.90 -9.77 50.42
C ARG A 46 -8.32 -10.83 51.36
N LEU A 47 -7.83 -11.95 50.81
CA LEU A 47 -7.10 -12.96 51.59
C LEU A 47 -5.80 -12.40 52.19
N LEU A 48 -5.09 -11.52 51.46
CA LEU A 48 -3.92 -10.83 51.99
C LEU A 48 -4.27 -9.85 53.12
N ALA A 49 -5.39 -9.13 53.00
CA ALA A 49 -5.91 -8.27 54.06
C ALA A 49 -6.23 -9.06 55.33
N ASP A 50 -6.70 -10.31 55.21
CA ASP A 50 -6.91 -11.22 56.36
C ASP A 50 -5.61 -11.64 57.08
N HIS A 51 -4.46 -11.52 56.41
CA HIS A 51 -3.13 -11.86 56.94
C HIS A 51 -2.33 -10.64 57.41
N SER A 52 -2.90 -9.43 57.33
CA SER A 52 -2.25 -8.15 57.68
C SER A 52 -3.18 -7.27 58.52
N ASP A 53 -2.67 -6.18 59.11
CA ASP A 53 -3.51 -5.19 59.83
C ASP A 53 -4.33 -4.27 58.88
N LEU A 54 -4.52 -4.69 57.62
CA LEU A 54 -5.26 -3.93 56.62
C LEU A 54 -6.78 -4.15 56.81
N PRO A 55 -7.60 -3.08 56.88
CA PRO A 55 -9.05 -3.22 56.99
C PRO A 55 -9.65 -3.93 55.76
N ARG A 56 -10.50 -4.95 55.98
CA ARG A 56 -11.20 -5.70 54.92
C ARG A 56 -11.99 -4.81 53.95
N ASP A 57 -12.53 -3.70 54.46
CA ASP A 57 -13.41 -2.80 53.70
C ASP A 57 -12.65 -1.90 52.71
N ARG A 58 -11.30 -1.83 52.79
CA ARG A 58 -10.50 -0.98 51.89
C ARG A 58 -10.42 -1.49 50.45
N VAL A 59 -10.62 -2.78 50.20
CA VAL A 59 -10.45 -3.37 48.87
C VAL A 59 -11.49 -2.79 47.90
N PHE A 60 -12.76 -2.83 48.30
CA PHE A 60 -13.88 -2.29 47.51
C PHE A 60 -13.93 -0.76 47.49
N ALA A 61 -13.33 -0.09 48.48
CA ALA A 61 -13.18 1.36 48.50
C ALA A 61 -12.03 1.85 47.60
N ARG A 62 -10.98 1.04 47.40
CA ARG A 62 -9.85 1.35 46.51
C ARG A 62 -10.19 1.10 45.06
N TRP A 63 -10.89 0.01 44.76
CA TRP A 63 -11.31 -0.38 43.40
C TRP A 63 -12.85 -0.54 43.29
N PRO A 64 -13.61 0.54 43.47
CA PRO A 64 -15.07 0.48 43.45
C PRO A 64 -15.66 0.10 42.08
N ALA A 65 -15.10 0.57 40.95
CA ALA A 65 -15.60 0.20 39.62
C ALA A 65 -15.35 -1.29 39.34
N CYS A 66 -14.19 -1.81 39.74
CA CYS A 66 -13.89 -3.24 39.68
C CYS A 66 -14.88 -4.08 40.48
N ALA A 67 -15.25 -3.62 41.67
CA ALA A 67 -16.23 -4.30 42.51
C ALA A 67 -17.61 -4.38 41.81
N VAL A 68 -18.08 -3.27 41.24
CA VAL A 68 -19.40 -3.19 40.58
C VAL A 68 -19.45 -4.05 39.33
N HIS A 69 -18.50 -3.88 38.40
CA HIS A 69 -18.48 -4.60 37.12
C HIS A 69 -18.32 -6.11 37.32
N THR A 70 -17.50 -6.53 38.29
CA THR A 70 -17.31 -7.96 38.59
C THR A 70 -18.59 -8.62 39.13
N VAL A 71 -19.35 -7.92 39.98
CA VAL A 71 -20.63 -8.41 40.51
C VAL A 71 -21.74 -8.33 39.45
N ALA A 72 -21.72 -7.32 38.57
CA ALA A 72 -22.71 -7.13 37.51
C ALA A 72 -22.64 -8.21 36.42
N LEU A 73 -21.44 -8.58 36.00
CA LEU A 73 -21.21 -9.60 34.96
C LEU A 73 -21.41 -11.03 35.49
N ALA A 74 -21.32 -11.24 36.80
CA ALA A 74 -21.52 -12.52 37.46
C ALA A 74 -23.02 -12.87 37.66
N ASP A 75 -23.90 -12.57 36.70
CA ASP A 75 -25.29 -13.05 36.54
C ASP A 75 -25.92 -13.53 37.87
N GLY A 76 -26.05 -12.60 38.84
CA GLY A 76 -26.45 -12.74 40.26
C GLY A 76 -26.31 -14.14 40.90
N PRO A 77 -27.18 -15.11 40.57
CA PRO A 77 -27.09 -16.51 41.00
C PRO A 77 -25.77 -17.27 40.71
N LYS A 78 -24.90 -16.81 39.78
CA LYS A 78 -23.62 -17.49 39.48
C LYS A 78 -22.44 -17.02 40.33
N LEU A 79 -22.51 -15.81 40.89
CA LEU A 79 -21.46 -15.19 41.71
C LEU A 79 -20.94 -16.10 42.86
N PRO A 80 -21.78 -16.80 43.65
CA PRO A 80 -21.27 -17.66 44.73
C PRO A 80 -20.33 -18.75 44.24
N ARG A 81 -20.60 -19.33 43.05
CA ARG A 81 -19.76 -20.38 42.46
C ARG A 81 -18.44 -19.81 41.94
N LEU A 82 -18.48 -18.61 41.36
CA LEU A 82 -17.30 -17.93 40.80
C LEU A 82 -16.33 -17.50 41.91
N VAL A 83 -16.82 -16.91 42.99
CA VAL A 83 -16.00 -16.53 44.17
C VAL A 83 -15.31 -17.75 44.78
N VAL A 84 -16.04 -18.86 44.95
CA VAL A 84 -15.46 -20.12 45.48
C VAL A 84 -14.39 -20.69 44.54
N LYS A 85 -14.62 -20.64 43.22
CA LYS A 85 -13.65 -21.12 42.22
C LYS A 85 -12.40 -20.24 42.19
N ALA A 86 -12.56 -18.91 42.22
CA ALA A 86 -11.47 -17.95 42.27
C ALA A 86 -10.61 -18.15 43.53
N ARG A 87 -11.26 -18.27 44.71
CA ARG A 87 -10.58 -18.57 45.97
C ARG A 87 -9.78 -19.87 45.94
N ALA A 88 -10.34 -20.93 45.34
CA ALA A 88 -9.65 -22.20 45.21
C ALA A 88 -8.40 -22.11 44.32
N ARG A 89 -8.45 -21.32 43.23
CA ARG A 89 -7.30 -21.07 42.34
C ARG A 89 -6.21 -20.25 43.04
N VAL A 90 -6.59 -19.16 43.69
CA VAL A 90 -5.64 -18.32 44.46
C VAL A 90 -4.94 -19.13 45.53
N LEU A 91 -5.66 -19.97 46.29
CA LEU A 91 -5.06 -20.82 47.33
C LEU A 91 -4.20 -21.96 46.76
N ALA A 92 -4.46 -22.41 45.53
CA ALA A 92 -3.61 -23.39 44.86
C ALA A 92 -2.26 -22.78 44.44
N GLU A 93 -2.26 -21.52 43.98
CA GLU A 93 -1.02 -20.79 43.65
C GLU A 93 -0.30 -20.24 44.90
N ARG A 94 -1.04 -19.88 45.95
CA ARG A 94 -0.54 -19.27 47.20
C ARG A 94 -1.09 -19.99 48.44
N PRO A 95 -0.60 -21.20 48.75
CA PRO A 95 -1.08 -21.99 49.89
C PRO A 95 -0.76 -21.35 51.25
N ASP A 96 0.19 -20.41 51.31
CA ASP A 96 0.53 -19.61 52.48
C ASP A 96 -0.66 -18.80 53.03
N LEU A 97 -1.60 -18.42 52.16
CA LEU A 97 -2.80 -17.63 52.49
C LEU A 97 -3.95 -18.47 53.08
N GLY A 98 -3.79 -19.78 53.28
CA GLY A 98 -4.87 -20.69 53.68
C GLY A 98 -4.95 -21.08 55.16
N SER A 99 -4.01 -20.62 56.00
CA SER A 99 -3.69 -21.28 57.28
C SER A 99 -4.35 -20.71 58.56
N ARG A 100 -5.08 -19.59 58.48
CA ARG A 100 -5.93 -19.08 59.58
C ARG A 100 -7.39 -19.01 59.14
N GLY A 101 -8.30 -19.39 60.03
CA GLY A 101 -9.74 -19.57 59.76
C GLY A 101 -10.45 -18.36 59.15
N ALA A 102 -10.35 -18.20 57.84
CA ALA A 102 -11.14 -17.27 57.06
C ALA A 102 -12.57 -17.83 56.93
N SER A 103 -13.56 -17.08 57.42
CA SER A 103 -14.98 -17.39 57.21
C SER A 103 -15.30 -17.54 55.71
N PRO A 104 -16.26 -18.39 55.33
CA PRO A 104 -16.69 -18.49 53.94
C PRO A 104 -17.21 -17.13 53.48
N GLU A 105 -16.61 -16.56 52.44
CA GLU A 105 -17.08 -15.34 51.80
C GLU A 105 -18.53 -15.54 51.33
N SER A 106 -19.48 -14.76 51.85
CA SER A 106 -20.87 -14.84 51.40
C SER A 106 -21.06 -13.95 50.18
N ALA A 107 -21.76 -14.46 49.17
CA ALA A 107 -22.09 -13.68 47.98
C ALA A 107 -22.91 -12.42 48.34
N ASP A 108 -23.68 -12.48 49.42
CA ASP A 108 -24.44 -11.34 49.96
C ASP A 108 -23.53 -10.20 50.44
N GLU A 109 -22.31 -10.50 50.87
CA GLU A 109 -21.32 -9.50 51.28
C GLU A 109 -20.68 -8.83 50.07
N TRP A 110 -20.36 -9.58 49.02
CA TRP A 110 -19.85 -9.06 47.75
C TRP A 110 -20.91 -8.18 47.04
N ILE A 111 -22.17 -8.61 47.03
CA ILE A 111 -23.28 -7.83 46.47
C ILE A 111 -23.47 -6.53 47.24
N ARG A 112 -23.44 -6.57 48.58
CA ARG A 112 -23.58 -5.39 49.42
C ARG A 112 -22.42 -4.40 49.23
N ALA A 113 -21.19 -4.92 49.15
CA ALA A 113 -20.00 -4.11 48.91
C ALA A 113 -20.03 -3.44 47.53
N ALA A 114 -20.45 -4.16 46.48
CA ALA A 114 -20.63 -3.60 45.14
C ALA A 114 -21.73 -2.51 45.09
N GLN A 115 -22.83 -2.68 45.84
CA GLN A 115 -23.88 -1.65 45.96
C GLN A 115 -23.38 -0.40 46.71
N GLU A 116 -22.45 -0.56 47.66
CA GLU A 116 -21.82 0.57 48.35
C GLU A 116 -20.78 1.28 47.47
N ALA A 117 -20.03 0.52 46.68
CA ALA A 117 -19.10 1.02 45.67
C ALA A 117 -19.83 1.77 44.53
N ALA A 118 -20.96 1.26 44.05
CA ALA A 118 -21.80 1.96 43.06
C ALA A 118 -22.25 3.33 43.59
N ARG A 119 -22.71 3.37 44.85
CA ARG A 119 -23.10 4.62 45.52
C ARG A 119 -21.95 5.61 45.67
N SER A 120 -20.73 5.14 45.93
CA SER A 120 -19.55 6.02 46.07
C SER A 120 -19.08 6.62 44.73
N LEU A 121 -19.34 5.92 43.62
CA LEU A 121 -19.09 6.40 42.25
C LEU A 121 -20.20 7.28 41.68
N GLY A 122 -21.33 7.43 42.40
CA GLY A 122 -22.50 8.14 41.91
C GLY A 122 -23.29 7.38 40.84
N TRP A 123 -23.09 6.06 40.75
CA TRP A 123 -23.80 5.19 39.82
C TRP A 123 -25.13 4.71 40.39
N THR A 124 -26.12 4.53 39.52
CA THR A 124 -27.48 4.07 39.86
C THR A 124 -27.62 2.55 39.77
N TRP A 125 -26.51 1.81 39.83
CA TRP A 125 -26.46 0.39 39.52
C TRP A 125 -27.15 -0.46 40.59
N HIS A 126 -28.01 -1.38 40.14
CA HIS A 126 -28.68 -2.37 40.96
C HIS A 126 -28.60 -3.75 40.28
N VAL A 127 -28.64 -4.84 41.06
CA VAL A 127 -28.62 -6.20 40.53
C VAL A 127 -29.83 -6.41 39.59
N PRO A 128 -29.63 -6.78 38.31
CA PRO A 128 -30.73 -6.89 37.36
C PRO A 128 -31.75 -7.96 37.77
N THR A 129 -33.03 -7.61 37.70
CA THR A 129 -34.12 -8.57 37.48
C THR A 129 -34.52 -8.49 36.01
N ALA A 130 -34.66 -9.64 35.36
CA ALA A 130 -34.62 -9.79 33.91
C ALA A 130 -35.66 -8.96 33.14
N ALA A 131 -35.17 -8.17 32.16
CA ALA A 131 -35.62 -8.06 30.76
C ALA A 131 -35.52 -6.61 30.24
N GLU A 132 -34.77 -6.39 29.15
CA GLU A 132 -35.27 -5.87 27.85
C GLU A 132 -34.10 -5.46 26.92
N ASP A 133 -34.18 -5.95 25.67
CA ASP A 133 -33.25 -5.72 24.55
C ASP A 133 -33.56 -4.42 23.78
N GLY A 134 -32.53 -3.79 23.20
CA GLY A 134 -32.67 -2.64 22.29
C GLY A 134 -31.72 -2.71 21.08
N SER A 135 -32.30 -2.60 19.88
CA SER A 135 -31.68 -2.77 18.55
C SER A 135 -31.16 -1.46 17.94
N GLY A 136 -30.09 -1.55 17.14
CA GLY A 136 -29.53 -0.45 16.34
C GLY A 136 -29.61 -0.74 14.84
N THR A 137 -30.02 0.27 14.05
CA THR A 137 -30.19 0.21 12.58
C THR A 137 -29.01 0.92 11.88
N PRO A 138 -28.46 0.44 10.74
CA PRO A 138 -27.33 1.08 10.09
C PRO A 138 -27.77 2.10 9.01
N PRO A 139 -26.94 3.13 8.69
CA PRO A 139 -27.28 4.14 7.70
C PRO A 139 -26.97 3.69 6.27
N ARG A 140 -27.77 4.21 5.32
CA ARG A 140 -27.66 4.03 3.88
C ARG A 140 -26.87 5.18 3.24
N GLY A 141 -26.06 4.81 2.25
CA GLY A 141 -25.51 5.75 1.26
C GLY A 141 -24.24 5.20 0.62
N ALA A 142 -24.28 4.03 -0.03
CA ALA A 142 -23.08 3.42 -0.59
C ALA A 142 -22.76 4.00 -1.98
N THR A 143 -21.65 4.72 -2.07
CA THR A 143 -20.83 4.85 -3.28
C THR A 143 -20.42 3.45 -3.75
N SER A 144 -20.42 3.21 -5.06
CA SER A 144 -20.02 1.91 -5.62
C SER A 144 -18.57 1.61 -5.26
N ALA A 145 -18.26 0.37 -4.86
CA ALA A 145 -16.89 0.00 -4.49
C ALA A 145 -15.94 0.03 -5.70
N PRO A 146 -14.66 0.39 -5.50
CA PRO A 146 -13.61 0.25 -6.51
C PRO A 146 -13.44 -1.19 -7.00
N GLU A 147 -13.04 -1.35 -8.26
CA GLU A 147 -12.89 -2.68 -8.89
C GLU A 147 -11.49 -2.89 -9.46
N VAL A 148 -10.87 -4.03 -9.13
CA VAL A 148 -9.59 -4.45 -9.71
C VAL A 148 -9.79 -4.96 -11.13
N ARG A 149 -9.03 -4.43 -12.09
CA ARG A 149 -9.09 -4.81 -13.51
C ARG A 149 -7.71 -5.01 -14.09
N LEU A 150 -7.61 -5.92 -15.06
CA LEU A 150 -6.46 -6.00 -15.95
C LEU A 150 -6.66 -4.95 -17.05
N GLY A 151 -5.77 -3.95 -17.11
CA GLY A 151 -5.91 -2.82 -18.02
C GLY A 151 -5.96 -3.22 -19.50
N PRO A 152 -6.54 -2.37 -20.38
CA PRO A 152 -6.51 -2.58 -21.82
C PRO A 152 -5.07 -2.79 -22.29
N GLY A 153 -4.80 -3.90 -22.98
CA GLY A 153 -3.43 -4.25 -23.37
C GLY A 153 -2.70 -5.21 -22.41
N ALA A 154 -3.29 -5.58 -21.26
CA ALA A 154 -2.68 -6.43 -20.23
C ALA A 154 -1.35 -5.93 -19.64
N GLY A 155 -1.00 -4.65 -19.87
CA GLY A 155 0.26 -4.10 -19.38
C GLY A 155 0.23 -3.77 -17.89
N SER A 156 -0.92 -3.58 -17.27
CA SER A 156 -1.02 -3.14 -15.87
C SER A 156 -2.23 -3.75 -15.16
N VAL A 157 -2.11 -3.91 -13.85
CA VAL A 157 -3.25 -4.15 -12.96
C VAL A 157 -3.71 -2.79 -12.46
N LEU A 158 -5.01 -2.50 -12.58
CA LEU A 158 -5.63 -1.21 -12.30
C LEU A 158 -6.67 -1.37 -11.19
N LEU A 159 -6.81 -0.36 -10.34
CA LEU A 159 -7.99 -0.16 -9.50
C LEU A 159 -8.87 0.91 -10.15
N THR A 160 -10.09 0.53 -10.53
CA THR A 160 -11.07 1.44 -11.12
C THR A 160 -11.75 2.23 -10.01
N LEU A 161 -11.60 3.55 -10.03
CA LEU A 161 -12.16 4.46 -9.04
C LEU A 161 -13.45 5.08 -9.58
N PRO A 162 -14.59 4.92 -8.91
CA PRO A 162 -15.85 5.53 -9.33
C PRO A 162 -15.80 7.07 -9.20
N GLY A 163 -16.34 7.77 -10.20
CA GLY A 163 -16.44 9.23 -10.22
C GLY A 163 -15.90 9.84 -11.51
N GLU A 164 -16.30 11.08 -11.79
CA GLU A 164 -15.71 11.89 -12.87
C GLU A 164 -14.31 12.38 -12.42
N PRO A 165 -13.38 12.67 -13.37
CA PRO A 165 -12.03 13.14 -13.04
C PRO A 165 -11.99 14.40 -12.16
N ASP A 166 -13.04 15.22 -12.19
CA ASP A 166 -13.17 16.47 -11.42
C ASP A 166 -13.80 16.28 -10.02
N ALA A 167 -14.13 15.04 -9.62
CA ALA A 167 -14.86 14.76 -8.37
C ALA A 167 -14.02 14.87 -7.07
N GLY A 168 -12.73 15.22 -7.19
CA GLY A 168 -11.78 15.31 -6.07
C GLY A 168 -10.90 14.07 -5.92
N ASP A 169 -9.86 14.20 -5.09
CA ASP A 169 -8.83 13.17 -4.91
C ASP A 169 -9.31 12.02 -4.01
N TRP A 170 -9.12 10.79 -4.48
CA TRP A 170 -9.20 9.60 -3.64
C TRP A 170 -7.91 9.43 -2.85
N GLN A 171 -8.06 9.05 -1.58
CA GLN A 171 -6.92 8.66 -0.72
C GLN A 171 -6.83 7.14 -0.72
N LEU A 172 -5.75 6.59 -1.29
CA LEU A 172 -5.49 5.17 -1.36
C LEU A 172 -4.40 4.79 -0.36
N ALA A 173 -4.55 3.67 0.33
CA ALA A 173 -3.50 3.06 1.14
C ALA A 173 -3.27 1.63 0.62
N ALA A 174 -2.05 1.31 0.18
CA ALA A 174 -1.67 -0.02 -0.27
C ALA A 174 -0.55 -0.57 0.63
N ASP A 175 -0.87 -1.62 1.41
CA ASP A 175 0.01 -2.19 2.45
C ASP A 175 0.69 -1.14 3.35
N GLY A 176 0.01 -0.03 3.63
CA GLY A 176 0.46 1.07 4.50
C GLY A 176 1.10 2.26 3.78
N GLU A 177 1.36 2.18 2.47
CA GLU A 177 1.78 3.35 1.68
C GLU A 177 0.56 4.15 1.20
N VAL A 178 0.55 5.46 1.47
CA VAL A 178 -0.56 6.36 1.12
C VAL A 178 -0.29 7.07 -0.21
N PHE A 179 -1.29 7.07 -1.09
CA PHE A 179 -1.28 7.70 -2.41
C PHE A 179 -2.52 8.57 -2.58
N ALA A 180 -2.36 9.73 -3.21
CA ALA A 180 -3.50 10.46 -3.79
C ALA A 180 -3.71 9.97 -5.23
N ALA A 181 -4.95 9.67 -5.60
CA ALA A 181 -5.31 9.22 -6.94
C ALA A 181 -6.56 9.93 -7.46
N LEU A 182 -6.58 10.19 -8.76
CA LEU A 182 -7.73 10.75 -9.47
C LEU A 182 -8.47 9.65 -10.23
N PRO A 183 -9.82 9.70 -10.31
CA PRO A 183 -10.59 8.84 -11.20
C PRO A 183 -10.15 8.99 -12.68
N PRO A 184 -10.37 7.97 -13.53
CA PRO A 184 -11.14 6.75 -13.27
C PRO A 184 -10.29 5.52 -12.89
N TYR A 185 -8.96 5.62 -12.84
CA TYR A 185 -8.08 4.47 -12.54
C TYR A 185 -6.80 4.86 -11.79
N TRP A 186 -6.36 3.95 -10.92
CA TRP A 186 -5.04 3.96 -10.31
C TRP A 186 -4.27 2.68 -10.72
N VAL A 187 -3.02 2.84 -11.15
CA VAL A 187 -2.16 1.70 -11.52
C VAL A 187 -1.53 1.12 -10.27
N LEU A 188 -1.71 -0.17 -10.02
CA LEU A 188 -1.05 -0.83 -8.89
C LEU A 188 0.46 -0.87 -9.14
N PRO A 189 1.29 -0.41 -8.19
CA PRO A 189 2.75 -0.34 -8.37
C PRO A 189 3.42 -1.72 -8.34
N GLY A 190 2.72 -2.75 -7.87
CA GLY A 190 3.17 -4.14 -7.80
C GLY A 190 2.12 -5.03 -7.12
N PRO A 191 2.48 -6.28 -6.78
CA PRO A 191 1.63 -7.13 -5.97
C PRO A 191 1.54 -6.50 -4.58
N VAL A 192 0.34 -6.26 -4.10
CA VAL A 192 0.03 -5.81 -2.73
C VAL A 192 -1.05 -6.72 -2.19
N ARG A 193 -1.13 -6.89 -0.88
CA ARG A 193 -2.14 -7.78 -0.27
C ARG A 193 -3.50 -7.09 -0.25
N ARG A 194 -3.52 -5.82 0.14
CA ARG A 194 -4.74 -5.06 0.37
C ARG A 194 -4.58 -3.62 -0.12
N VAL A 195 -5.66 -3.10 -0.70
CA VAL A 195 -5.81 -1.68 -0.98
C VAL A 195 -7.04 -1.17 -0.26
N GLU A 196 -6.85 -0.11 0.52
CA GLU A 196 -7.94 0.69 1.08
C GLU A 196 -8.10 1.96 0.25
N ALA A 197 -9.31 2.25 -0.19
CA ALA A 197 -9.62 3.40 -1.01
C ALA A 197 -10.67 4.24 -0.29
N THR A 198 -10.29 5.42 0.18
CA THR A 198 -11.21 6.38 0.80
C THR A 198 -11.64 7.40 -0.24
N ASP A 199 -12.94 7.46 -0.47
CA ASP A 199 -13.54 8.38 -1.43
C ASP A 199 -13.51 9.85 -0.90
N PRO A 200 -13.73 10.85 -1.77
CA PRO A 200 -13.76 12.26 -1.35
C PRO A 200 -14.84 12.59 -0.30
N THR A 201 -15.82 11.71 -0.09
CA THR A 201 -16.87 11.86 0.93
C THR A 201 -16.48 11.26 2.28
N GLY A 202 -15.32 10.59 2.35
CA GLY A 202 -14.79 9.94 3.55
C GLY A 202 -15.15 8.47 3.70
N THR A 203 -15.80 7.84 2.72
CA THR A 203 -16.15 6.41 2.78
C THR A 203 -14.96 5.55 2.38
N THR A 204 -14.53 4.64 3.26
CA THR A 204 -13.42 3.71 2.98
C THR A 204 -13.92 2.39 2.42
N HIS A 205 -13.37 1.97 1.29
CA HIS A 205 -13.57 0.68 0.66
C HIS A 205 -12.30 -0.16 0.77
N VAL A 206 -12.44 -1.43 1.19
CA VAL A 206 -11.31 -2.36 1.33
C VAL A 206 -11.38 -3.41 0.23
N SER A 207 -10.29 -3.60 -0.51
CA SER A 207 -10.15 -4.62 -1.54
C SER A 207 -8.93 -5.50 -1.28
N ALA A 208 -9.16 -6.80 -1.08
CA ALA A 208 -8.09 -7.80 -1.13
C ALA A 208 -7.63 -7.97 -2.58
N ILE A 209 -6.35 -7.71 -2.84
CA ILE A 209 -5.77 -7.80 -4.17
C ILE A 209 -5.14 -9.17 -4.34
N VAL A 210 -3.99 -9.42 -3.70
CA VAL A 210 -3.29 -10.71 -3.69
C VAL A 210 -3.57 -11.44 -2.38
N ASP A 211 -4.10 -12.65 -2.51
CA ASP A 211 -4.08 -13.61 -1.42
C ASP A 211 -2.76 -14.40 -1.47
N PRO A 212 -1.93 -14.37 -0.40
CA PRO A 212 -0.66 -15.10 -0.37
C PRO A 212 -0.83 -16.63 -0.38
N ASP A 213 -2.01 -17.15 -0.03
CA ASP A 213 -2.28 -18.59 0.00
C ASP A 213 -2.64 -19.15 -1.38
N ASP A 214 -3.23 -18.32 -2.24
CA ASP A 214 -3.54 -18.66 -3.64
C ASP A 214 -2.39 -18.28 -4.58
N ALA A 215 -1.73 -17.16 -4.30
CA ALA A 215 -0.71 -16.53 -5.14
C ALA A 215 -1.12 -16.44 -6.63
N LEU A 216 -2.41 -16.24 -6.89
CA LEU A 216 -3.03 -16.29 -8.22
C LEU A 216 -4.22 -15.33 -8.33
N LEU A 217 -4.26 -14.54 -9.41
CA LEU A 217 -5.39 -13.69 -9.79
C LEU A 217 -5.95 -14.12 -11.15
N ALA A 218 -7.28 -14.19 -11.24
CA ALA A 218 -7.97 -14.57 -12.45
C ALA A 218 -8.73 -13.38 -13.05
N PHE A 219 -8.62 -13.21 -14.37
CA PHE A 219 -9.28 -12.15 -15.12
C PHE A 219 -10.01 -12.72 -16.33
N GLY A 220 -11.23 -12.24 -16.56
CA GLY A 220 -11.99 -12.51 -17.78
C GLY A 220 -11.33 -11.95 -19.03
N ALA A 221 -11.82 -12.32 -20.21
CA ALA A 221 -11.33 -11.80 -21.49
C ALA A 221 -11.53 -10.28 -21.66
N ASP A 222 -12.49 -9.72 -20.93
CA ASP A 222 -12.84 -8.30 -20.81
C ASP A 222 -12.00 -7.54 -19.76
N GLY A 223 -11.07 -8.23 -19.08
CA GLY A 223 -10.18 -7.66 -18.07
C GLY A 223 -10.79 -7.52 -16.68
N HIS A 224 -12.04 -7.91 -16.45
CA HIS A 224 -12.65 -7.90 -15.12
C HIS A 224 -12.07 -9.02 -14.24
N ARG A 225 -11.85 -8.74 -12.95
CA ARG A 225 -11.39 -9.75 -11.99
C ARG A 225 -12.49 -10.78 -11.74
N VAL A 226 -12.14 -12.06 -11.83
CA VAL A 226 -13.01 -13.15 -11.37
C VAL A 226 -12.85 -13.22 -9.84
N PRO A 227 -13.93 -13.10 -9.07
CA PRO A 227 -13.87 -13.21 -7.61
C PRO A 227 -13.32 -14.57 -7.16
N GLN A 228 -12.49 -14.60 -6.11
CA GLN A 228 -11.85 -15.82 -5.59
C GLN A 228 -12.86 -16.82 -4.98
N ASP A 229 -14.01 -16.33 -4.52
CA ASP A 229 -15.08 -17.15 -3.96
C ASP A 229 -15.96 -17.84 -5.02
N GLU A 230 -15.72 -17.56 -6.32
CA GLU A 230 -16.41 -18.20 -7.43
C GLU A 230 -15.48 -19.17 -8.20
N PRO A 231 -16.00 -20.32 -8.68
CA PRO A 231 -15.22 -21.22 -9.52
C PRO A 231 -14.84 -20.55 -10.85
N LEU A 232 -13.62 -20.79 -11.30
CA LEU A 232 -13.08 -20.23 -12.55
C LEU A 232 -13.90 -20.70 -13.75
N PRO A 233 -14.20 -19.84 -14.74
CA PRO A 233 -14.94 -20.26 -15.92
C PRO A 233 -14.10 -21.21 -16.79
N ALA A 234 -14.71 -22.30 -17.30
CA ALA A 234 -14.09 -23.18 -18.29
C ALA A 234 -14.04 -22.53 -19.69
N ALA A 235 -13.28 -21.44 -19.80
CA ALA A 235 -13.09 -20.64 -20.99
C ALA A 235 -11.63 -20.16 -21.10
N GLU A 236 -11.32 -19.37 -22.13
CA GLU A 236 -10.06 -18.63 -22.15
C GLU A 236 -10.11 -17.47 -21.14
N ILE A 237 -9.20 -17.49 -20.18
CA ILE A 237 -9.02 -16.43 -19.18
C ILE A 237 -7.56 -16.04 -19.06
N CYS A 238 -7.29 -14.90 -18.42
CA CYS A 238 -5.93 -14.51 -18.06
C CYS A 238 -5.70 -14.81 -16.57
N LEU A 239 -4.62 -15.54 -16.27
CA LEU A 239 -4.17 -15.85 -14.93
C LEU A 239 -2.85 -15.14 -14.66
N LEU A 240 -2.79 -14.33 -13.61
CA LEU A 240 -1.56 -13.72 -13.10
C LEU A 240 -1.16 -14.49 -11.84
N HIS A 241 -0.02 -15.19 -11.89
CA HIS A 241 0.35 -16.16 -10.84
C HIS A 241 1.83 -16.10 -10.50
N ALA A 242 2.16 -16.44 -9.25
CA ALA A 242 3.54 -16.64 -8.81
C ALA A 242 3.98 -18.10 -9.02
N GLY A 243 5.11 -18.31 -9.67
CA GLY A 243 5.61 -19.65 -10.00
C GLY A 243 4.98 -20.25 -11.27
N THR A 244 4.80 -21.57 -11.31
CA THR A 244 4.20 -22.29 -12.44
C THR A 244 2.77 -22.70 -12.13
N LEU A 245 1.91 -22.77 -13.16
CA LEU A 245 0.56 -23.30 -12.98
C LEU A 245 0.57 -24.83 -12.89
N GLN A 246 -0.19 -25.36 -11.94
CA GLN A 246 -0.50 -26.77 -11.81
C GLN A 246 -2.00 -26.98 -12.02
N THR A 247 -2.37 -28.04 -12.74
CA THR A 247 -3.76 -28.30 -13.13
C THR A 247 -4.14 -29.77 -12.90
N GLU A 248 -5.37 -30.01 -12.46
CA GLU A 248 -6.00 -31.33 -12.52
C GLU A 248 -6.98 -31.39 -13.70
N GLY A 249 -7.07 -32.56 -14.36
CA GLY A 249 -7.89 -32.75 -15.57
C GLY A 249 -7.05 -32.69 -16.86
N ALA A 250 -7.60 -32.11 -17.92
CA ALA A 250 -6.88 -31.93 -19.19
C ALA A 250 -5.75 -30.91 -19.05
N ALA A 251 -4.66 -31.10 -19.82
CA ALA A 251 -3.59 -30.10 -19.88
C ALA A 251 -4.09 -28.84 -20.59
N PRO A 252 -4.10 -27.66 -19.94
CA PRO A 252 -4.58 -26.45 -20.57
C PRO A 252 -3.61 -25.95 -21.64
N GLY A 253 -4.15 -25.31 -22.67
CA GLY A 253 -3.34 -24.49 -23.56
C GLY A 253 -2.89 -23.23 -22.82
N ILE A 254 -1.60 -23.13 -22.48
CA ILE A 254 -1.00 -21.98 -21.79
C ILE A 254 -0.21 -21.15 -22.79
N VAL A 255 -0.53 -19.85 -22.86
CA VAL A 255 0.25 -18.85 -23.58
C VAL A 255 0.68 -17.78 -22.60
N GLU A 256 1.95 -17.77 -22.22
CA GLU A 256 2.54 -16.70 -21.42
C GLU A 256 2.43 -15.35 -22.16
N LEU A 257 1.91 -14.36 -21.43
CA LEU A 257 1.81 -12.96 -21.82
C LEU A 257 2.89 -12.15 -21.06
N PRO A 258 3.17 -10.90 -21.46
CA PRO A 258 4.04 -10.04 -20.66
C PRO A 258 3.47 -9.86 -19.27
N THR A 259 4.31 -10.01 -18.27
CA THR A 259 3.96 -9.72 -16.88
C THR A 259 3.56 -8.24 -16.74
N PRO A 260 2.44 -7.94 -16.06
CA PRO A 260 2.04 -6.58 -15.75
C PRO A 260 3.13 -5.82 -15.03
N TYR A 261 3.21 -4.52 -15.31
CA TYR A 261 4.23 -3.67 -14.71
C TYR A 261 4.12 -3.61 -13.19
N GLY A 262 5.27 -3.65 -12.51
CA GLY A 262 5.33 -3.74 -11.05
C GLY A 262 5.23 -5.17 -10.50
N TRP A 263 4.80 -6.15 -11.32
CA TRP A 263 4.60 -7.54 -10.89
C TRP A 263 5.83 -8.42 -11.15
N ASN A 264 7.02 -7.89 -10.89
CA ASN A 264 8.27 -8.64 -11.05
C ASN A 264 8.24 -9.95 -10.25
N GLY A 265 8.66 -11.05 -10.86
CA GLY A 265 8.58 -12.39 -10.25
C GLY A 265 7.26 -13.14 -10.47
N TRP A 266 6.22 -12.46 -10.97
CA TRP A 266 4.95 -13.08 -11.37
C TRP A 266 4.89 -13.33 -12.88
N THR A 267 4.03 -14.25 -13.29
CA THR A 267 3.80 -14.61 -14.69
C THR A 267 2.35 -14.37 -15.05
N LEU A 268 2.11 -13.61 -16.12
CA LEU A 268 0.78 -13.53 -16.73
C LEU A 268 0.65 -14.59 -17.82
N SER A 269 -0.43 -15.35 -17.78
CA SER A 269 -0.68 -16.44 -18.72
C SER A 269 -2.12 -16.37 -19.21
N ARG A 270 -2.31 -16.44 -20.53
CA ARG A 270 -3.62 -16.72 -21.12
C ARG A 270 -3.80 -18.23 -21.18
N VAL A 271 -4.84 -18.72 -20.52
CA VAL A 271 -5.06 -20.16 -20.30
C VAL A 271 -6.46 -20.53 -20.77
N SER A 272 -6.57 -21.57 -21.59
CA SER A 272 -7.87 -22.21 -21.85
C SER A 272 -8.12 -23.27 -20.78
N LEU A 273 -9.08 -23.01 -19.90
CA LEU A 273 -9.49 -23.95 -18.85
C LEU A 273 -10.50 -25.00 -19.33
N THR A 274 -10.61 -25.21 -20.64
CA THR A 274 -11.51 -26.21 -21.21
C THR A 274 -11.02 -27.60 -20.85
N GLY A 275 -11.82 -28.35 -20.06
CA GLY A 275 -11.47 -29.71 -19.61
C GLY A 275 -10.55 -29.76 -18.39
N VAL A 276 -10.17 -28.61 -17.82
CA VAL A 276 -9.49 -28.50 -16.52
C VAL A 276 -10.56 -28.57 -15.43
N THR A 277 -10.30 -29.28 -14.33
CA THR A 277 -11.19 -29.34 -13.17
C THR A 277 -10.72 -28.45 -12.03
N ARG A 278 -9.40 -28.33 -11.84
CA ARG A 278 -8.78 -27.49 -10.80
C ARG A 278 -7.49 -26.85 -11.27
N VAL A 279 -7.20 -25.66 -10.76
CA VAL A 279 -5.98 -24.89 -11.03
C VAL A 279 -5.37 -24.40 -9.72
N ARG A 280 -4.04 -24.38 -9.63
CA ARG A 280 -3.32 -23.66 -8.58
C ARG A 280 -1.98 -23.12 -9.07
N ALA A 281 -1.47 -22.10 -8.41
CA ALA A 281 -0.08 -21.67 -8.58
C ALA A 281 0.87 -22.58 -7.79
N ALA A 282 2.11 -22.75 -8.25
CA ALA A 282 3.12 -23.53 -7.52
C ALA A 282 3.56 -22.84 -6.22
N ALA A 283 3.46 -21.52 -6.16
CA ALA A 283 3.73 -20.73 -4.95
C ALA A 283 2.56 -20.76 -3.94
N ALA A 284 1.40 -21.30 -4.31
CA ALA A 284 0.24 -21.45 -3.43
C ALA A 284 0.53 -22.49 -2.33
N VAL A 285 -0.18 -22.37 -1.20
CA VAL A 285 -0.12 -23.35 -0.11
C VAL A 285 -0.47 -24.75 -0.65
N PRO A 286 0.27 -25.80 -0.26
CA PRO A 286 -0.03 -27.18 -0.69
C PRO A 286 -1.50 -27.56 -0.45
N GLY A 287 -2.19 -27.98 -1.50
CA GLY A 287 -3.59 -28.44 -1.43
C GLY A 287 -4.64 -27.34 -1.65
N ASN A 288 -4.25 -26.07 -1.74
CA ASN A 288 -5.17 -24.98 -2.05
C ASN A 288 -5.42 -24.92 -3.58
N TRP A 289 -6.60 -25.38 -4.01
CA TRP A 289 -6.98 -25.52 -5.42
C TRP A 289 -8.20 -24.66 -5.73
N LEU A 290 -8.13 -23.91 -6.82
CA LEU A 290 -9.28 -23.20 -7.39
C LEU A 290 -10.05 -24.15 -8.31
N ASP A 291 -11.34 -24.34 -8.02
CA ASP A 291 -12.23 -25.17 -8.84
C ASP A 291 -12.56 -24.47 -10.17
N VAL A 292 -12.61 -25.24 -11.25
CA VAL A 292 -13.06 -24.77 -12.58
C VAL A 292 -14.50 -25.24 -12.81
N ALA A 293 -15.40 -24.30 -13.09
CA ALA A 293 -16.79 -24.59 -13.40
C ALA A 293 -16.88 -25.41 -14.69
N ALA A 294 -17.37 -26.65 -14.60
CA ALA A 294 -17.51 -27.59 -15.71
C ALA A 294 -18.61 -27.22 -16.76
N GLY A 295 -18.98 -25.94 -16.89
CA GLY A 295 -20.00 -25.49 -17.83
C GLY A 295 -19.72 -24.10 -18.40
N ARG A 296 -20.42 -23.76 -19.50
CA ARG A 296 -20.15 -22.51 -20.23
C ARG A 296 -20.56 -21.28 -19.40
N PRO A 297 -19.69 -20.26 -19.28
CA PRO A 297 -19.99 -19.06 -18.49
C PRO A 297 -21.05 -18.17 -19.15
N LEU A 298 -21.60 -17.24 -18.36
CA LEU A 298 -22.41 -16.13 -18.86
C LEU A 298 -21.52 -15.19 -19.69
N GLY A 299 -21.93 -14.83 -20.92
CA GLY A 299 -21.16 -13.91 -21.75
C GLY A 299 -21.82 -13.55 -23.08
N TRP A 300 -21.21 -12.60 -23.79
CA TRP A 300 -21.60 -12.21 -25.14
C TRP A 300 -21.06 -13.19 -26.20
N GLU A 301 -21.89 -13.53 -27.17
CA GLU A 301 -21.52 -14.42 -28.28
C GLU A 301 -22.09 -13.88 -29.60
N GLY A 302 -21.24 -13.81 -30.64
CA GLY A 302 -21.59 -13.14 -31.88
C GLY A 302 -21.59 -11.60 -31.77
N GLY A 303 -22.20 -10.92 -32.76
CA GLY A 303 -22.16 -9.46 -32.87
C GLY A 303 -20.87 -8.92 -33.51
N ALA A 304 -20.78 -7.60 -33.64
CA ALA A 304 -19.58 -6.91 -34.11
C ALA A 304 -19.51 -5.48 -33.52
N THR A 305 -18.33 -5.12 -33.04
CA THR A 305 -18.02 -3.81 -32.47
C THR A 305 -17.34 -2.90 -33.48
N LEU A 306 -17.41 -1.60 -33.25
CA LEU A 306 -16.65 -0.60 -33.98
C LEU A 306 -15.33 -0.39 -33.23
N PRO A 307 -14.18 -0.87 -33.75
CA PRO A 307 -12.93 -0.85 -33.00
C PRO A 307 -12.39 0.56 -32.76
N TRP A 308 -12.89 1.56 -33.49
CA TRP A 308 -12.48 2.96 -33.40
C TRP A 308 -13.42 3.84 -32.59
N ILE A 309 -14.49 3.29 -32.02
CA ILE A 309 -15.51 4.06 -31.28
C ILE A 309 -15.79 3.38 -29.94
N ALA A 310 -15.66 4.12 -28.86
CA ALA A 310 -15.97 3.72 -27.49
C ALA A 310 -17.09 4.59 -26.90
N GLY A 311 -17.82 4.04 -25.93
CA GLY A 311 -18.71 4.81 -25.08
C GLY A 311 -17.95 5.76 -24.15
N ASP A 312 -18.69 6.61 -23.45
CA ASP A 312 -18.20 7.52 -22.40
C ASP A 312 -17.44 6.81 -21.27
N ASP A 313 -17.81 5.57 -20.96
CA ASP A 313 -17.15 4.70 -19.99
C ASP A 313 -16.04 3.80 -20.60
N GLY A 314 -15.64 4.07 -21.84
CA GLY A 314 -14.67 3.27 -22.59
C GLY A 314 -15.22 1.92 -23.07
N ALA A 315 -16.52 1.63 -22.90
CA ALA A 315 -17.11 0.38 -23.36
C ALA A 315 -17.11 0.26 -24.89
N PRO A 316 -16.95 -0.95 -25.44
CA PRO A 316 -17.00 -1.15 -26.88
C PRO A 316 -18.40 -0.83 -27.44
N VAL A 317 -18.44 -0.10 -28.56
CA VAL A 317 -19.69 0.22 -29.26
C VAL A 317 -20.02 -0.87 -30.27
N TRP A 318 -21.18 -1.52 -30.10
CA TRP A 318 -21.67 -2.59 -30.97
C TRP A 318 -22.50 -2.01 -32.12
N HIS A 319 -22.04 -2.17 -33.35
CA HIS A 319 -22.85 -1.82 -34.52
C HIS A 319 -23.76 -2.97 -34.99
N ARG A 320 -23.38 -4.20 -34.62
CA ARG A 320 -24.22 -5.39 -34.74
C ARG A 320 -24.41 -5.99 -33.35
N PRO A 321 -25.65 -6.07 -32.83
CA PRO A 321 -25.91 -6.55 -31.48
C PRO A 321 -25.42 -8.01 -31.28
N PRO A 322 -24.76 -8.32 -30.15
CA PRO A 322 -24.37 -9.68 -29.79
C PRO A 322 -25.54 -10.48 -29.18
N ALA A 323 -25.48 -11.81 -29.23
CA ALA A 323 -26.39 -12.67 -28.48
C ALA A 323 -25.81 -12.95 -27.07
N LEU A 324 -26.68 -13.29 -26.12
CA LEU A 324 -26.34 -13.57 -24.73
C LEU A 324 -26.33 -15.08 -24.47
N ARG A 325 -25.17 -15.63 -24.10
CA ARG A 325 -25.06 -17.03 -23.67
C ARG A 325 -25.38 -17.14 -22.19
N LEU A 326 -26.40 -17.91 -21.83
CA LEU A 326 -26.76 -18.18 -20.44
C LEU A 326 -25.80 -19.19 -19.79
N PRO A 327 -25.51 -19.06 -18.48
CA PRO A 327 -24.63 -19.97 -17.78
C PRO A 327 -25.31 -21.35 -17.61
N ARG A 328 -24.49 -22.41 -17.57
CA ARG A 328 -24.95 -23.78 -17.26
C ARG A 328 -24.03 -24.41 -16.23
N ARG A 329 -24.57 -24.95 -15.13
CA ARG A 329 -23.79 -25.83 -14.22
C ARG A 329 -23.87 -27.28 -14.70
N ALA A 330 -22.83 -28.07 -14.42
CA ALA A 330 -22.86 -29.51 -14.67
C ALA A 330 -24.04 -30.16 -13.91
N GLY A 331 -24.86 -30.95 -14.60
CA GLY A 331 -26.06 -31.59 -14.03
C GLY A 331 -27.26 -30.66 -13.82
N GLU A 332 -27.22 -29.40 -14.28
CA GLU A 332 -28.35 -28.49 -14.13
C GLU A 332 -29.54 -28.88 -15.03
N PRO A 333 -30.75 -29.06 -14.48
CA PRO A 333 -31.93 -29.44 -15.27
C PRO A 333 -32.44 -28.25 -16.10
N ASP A 334 -32.82 -28.53 -17.36
CA ASP A 334 -33.24 -27.51 -18.33
C ASP A 334 -34.51 -26.74 -17.90
N ALA A 335 -35.28 -27.27 -16.94
CA ALA A 335 -36.45 -26.61 -16.34
C ALA A 335 -36.10 -25.39 -15.47
N ARG A 336 -34.84 -25.21 -15.07
CA ARG A 336 -34.38 -24.04 -14.30
C ARG A 336 -34.08 -22.87 -15.23
N LEU A 337 -35.13 -22.21 -15.69
CA LEU A 337 -35.02 -21.12 -16.64
C LEU A 337 -34.29 -19.89 -16.06
N TRP A 338 -33.52 -19.25 -16.93
CA TRP A 338 -32.93 -17.94 -16.72
C TRP A 338 -33.74 -16.88 -17.43
N GLN A 339 -33.77 -15.68 -16.85
CA GLN A 339 -34.41 -14.50 -17.39
C GLN A 339 -33.35 -13.42 -17.60
N ALA A 340 -33.37 -12.83 -18.79
CA ALA A 340 -32.58 -11.67 -19.17
C ALA A 340 -33.52 -10.49 -19.39
N GLU A 341 -33.32 -9.44 -18.61
CA GLU A 341 -34.11 -8.20 -18.69
C GLU A 341 -33.22 -7.09 -19.25
N VAL A 342 -33.61 -6.52 -20.39
CA VAL A 342 -32.91 -5.38 -20.97
C VAL A 342 -33.57 -4.11 -20.47
N ARG A 343 -32.79 -3.19 -19.91
CA ARG A 343 -33.24 -1.88 -19.45
C ARG A 343 -32.29 -0.78 -19.90
N ARG A 344 -32.74 0.47 -19.79
CA ARG A 344 -31.87 1.63 -19.97
C ARG A 344 -31.05 1.87 -18.70
N ARG A 345 -29.83 2.38 -18.87
CA ARG A 345 -28.98 2.78 -17.74
C ARG A 345 -29.72 3.81 -16.88
N GLY A 346 -29.85 3.55 -15.57
CA GLY A 346 -30.57 4.43 -14.63
C GLY A 346 -32.10 4.28 -14.59
N HIS A 347 -32.70 3.39 -15.39
CA HIS A 347 -34.14 3.12 -15.36
C HIS A 347 -34.44 1.73 -14.77
N GLU A 348 -35.45 1.64 -13.91
CA GLU A 348 -35.84 0.36 -13.30
C GLU A 348 -36.72 -0.50 -14.21
N GLU A 349 -37.51 0.11 -15.09
CA GLU A 349 -38.41 -0.62 -15.97
C GLU A 349 -37.67 -1.30 -17.15
N PRO A 350 -37.87 -2.62 -17.36
CA PRO A 350 -37.26 -3.33 -18.47
C PRO A 350 -37.99 -3.06 -19.79
N LEU A 351 -37.21 -2.79 -20.83
CA LEU A 351 -37.67 -2.62 -22.21
C LEU A 351 -38.06 -3.96 -22.85
N ALA A 352 -37.37 -5.04 -22.51
CA ALA A 352 -37.63 -6.38 -23.01
C ALA A 352 -37.25 -7.42 -21.96
N ARG A 353 -37.93 -8.57 -21.99
CA ARG A 353 -37.63 -9.72 -21.14
C ARG A 353 -37.57 -10.97 -22.01
N GLN A 354 -36.49 -11.72 -21.89
CA GLN A 354 -36.31 -13.00 -22.58
C GLN A 354 -36.01 -14.09 -21.56
N THR A 355 -36.55 -15.28 -21.81
CA THR A 355 -36.38 -16.43 -20.93
C THR A 355 -35.73 -17.58 -21.71
N GLY A 356 -34.74 -18.24 -21.12
CA GLY A 356 -33.99 -19.32 -21.76
C GLY A 356 -33.57 -20.42 -20.80
N ALA A 357 -33.37 -21.63 -21.33
CA ALA A 357 -32.81 -22.75 -20.58
C ALA A 357 -31.32 -22.51 -20.25
N PRO A 358 -30.78 -23.14 -19.18
CA PRO A 358 -29.35 -23.11 -18.86
C PRO A 358 -28.46 -23.47 -20.07
N GLY A 359 -27.52 -22.60 -20.42
CA GLY A 359 -26.64 -22.78 -21.58
C GLY A 359 -27.22 -22.30 -22.92
N ALA A 360 -28.48 -21.86 -22.98
CA ALA A 360 -29.08 -21.37 -24.21
C ALA A 360 -28.44 -20.06 -24.69
N LEU A 361 -28.46 -19.84 -26.00
CA LEU A 361 -28.10 -18.58 -26.62
C LEU A 361 -29.37 -17.76 -26.84
N LEU A 362 -29.48 -16.63 -26.16
CA LEU A 362 -30.63 -15.71 -26.23
C LEU A 362 -30.30 -14.49 -27.08
N ASP A 363 -31.25 -14.01 -27.87
CA ASP A 363 -31.19 -12.65 -28.42
C ASP A 363 -31.94 -11.70 -27.46
N PRO A 364 -31.24 -10.99 -26.55
CA PRO A 364 -31.91 -10.12 -25.58
C PRO A 364 -32.60 -8.92 -26.25
N TRP A 365 -32.27 -8.62 -27.51
CA TRP A 365 -32.69 -7.40 -28.21
C TRP A 365 -33.96 -7.57 -29.04
N LYS A 366 -34.50 -8.79 -29.14
CA LYS A 366 -35.58 -9.16 -30.06
C LYS A 366 -36.82 -8.26 -29.94
N ASP A 367 -37.20 -7.88 -28.73
CA ASP A 367 -38.39 -7.07 -28.44
C ASP A 367 -38.06 -5.62 -28.05
N VAL A 368 -36.82 -5.19 -28.27
CA VAL A 368 -36.38 -3.81 -27.99
C VAL A 368 -36.66 -2.93 -29.22
N PRO A 369 -37.29 -1.73 -29.07
CA PRO A 369 -37.53 -0.82 -30.19
C PRO A 369 -36.24 -0.43 -30.93
N ARG A 370 -36.26 -0.53 -32.27
CA ARG A 370 -35.16 -0.18 -33.17
C ARG A 370 -35.26 1.30 -33.60
N PRO A 371 -34.13 1.99 -33.84
CA PRO A 371 -32.74 1.53 -33.79
C PRO A 371 -32.24 1.32 -32.34
N LEU A 372 -31.30 0.38 -32.15
CA LEU A 372 -30.59 0.27 -30.88
C LEU A 372 -29.48 1.32 -30.80
N LEU A 373 -29.72 2.41 -30.07
CA LEU A 373 -28.77 3.48 -29.84
C LEU A 373 -28.60 3.79 -28.33
N GLY A 374 -27.36 3.78 -27.84
CA GLY A 374 -26.96 4.17 -26.49
C GLY A 374 -26.57 3.00 -25.56
N PRO A 375 -26.29 3.28 -24.27
CA PRO A 375 -25.98 2.27 -23.28
C PRO A 375 -27.24 1.54 -22.81
N TYR A 376 -27.13 0.22 -22.72
CA TYR A 376 -28.13 -0.69 -22.19
C TYR A 376 -27.54 -1.51 -21.04
N GLU A 377 -28.40 -1.84 -20.09
CA GLU A 377 -28.10 -2.79 -19.02
C GLU A 377 -28.91 -4.05 -19.21
N ILE A 378 -28.28 -5.19 -18.95
CA ILE A 378 -28.93 -6.49 -19.01
C ILE A 378 -28.80 -7.12 -17.63
N LEU A 379 -29.93 -7.32 -16.98
CA LEU A 379 -30.01 -8.06 -15.74
C LEU A 379 -30.29 -9.53 -16.05
N VAL A 380 -29.40 -10.40 -15.64
CA VAL A 380 -29.49 -11.84 -15.85
C VAL A 380 -29.64 -12.53 -14.51
N HIS A 381 -30.78 -13.17 -14.29
CA HIS A 381 -31.08 -13.87 -13.06
C HIS A 381 -31.84 -15.17 -13.35
N ARG A 382 -31.89 -16.06 -12.36
CA ARG A 382 -32.79 -17.20 -12.44
C ARG A 382 -34.22 -16.74 -12.20
N VAL A 383 -35.18 -17.35 -12.88
CA VAL A 383 -36.61 -17.11 -12.59
C VAL A 383 -36.86 -17.47 -11.12
N GLY A 384 -37.33 -16.50 -10.33
CA GLY A 384 -37.56 -16.65 -8.88
C GLY A 384 -36.37 -16.34 -7.96
N SER A 385 -35.19 -15.98 -8.51
CA SER A 385 -34.02 -15.56 -7.71
C SER A 385 -34.00 -14.04 -7.47
N ARG A 386 -33.58 -13.62 -6.28
CA ARG A 386 -33.27 -12.21 -5.96
C ARG A 386 -31.85 -11.78 -6.37
N ARG A 387 -30.99 -12.73 -6.73
CA ARG A 387 -29.62 -12.46 -7.19
C ARG A 387 -29.59 -12.32 -8.71
N SER A 388 -29.13 -11.18 -9.20
CA SER A 388 -28.98 -10.84 -10.61
C SER A 388 -27.53 -10.47 -10.95
N ARG A 389 -27.06 -10.90 -12.11
CA ARG A 389 -25.82 -10.40 -12.74
C ARG A 389 -26.17 -9.23 -13.67
N ARG A 390 -25.36 -8.18 -13.65
CA ARG A 390 -25.54 -7.00 -14.50
C ARG A 390 -24.48 -7.01 -15.59
N LEU A 391 -24.91 -6.95 -16.84
CA LEU A 391 -24.06 -6.76 -18.01
C LEU A 391 -24.38 -5.40 -18.62
N ALA A 392 -23.42 -4.78 -19.28
CA ALA A 392 -23.60 -3.54 -20.03
C ALA A 392 -23.25 -3.76 -21.50
N ALA A 393 -23.95 -3.06 -22.39
CA ALA A 393 -23.62 -2.98 -23.80
C ALA A 393 -24.01 -1.62 -24.37
N PHE A 394 -23.08 -0.96 -25.06
CA PHE A 394 -23.36 0.25 -25.82
C PHE A 394 -23.66 -0.14 -27.27
N LEU A 395 -24.85 0.19 -27.78
CA LEU A 395 -25.28 -0.15 -29.13
C LEU A 395 -25.35 1.10 -30.02
N ALA A 396 -24.92 0.98 -31.27
CA ALA A 396 -25.05 2.01 -32.31
C ALA A 396 -25.39 1.33 -33.64
N GLU A 397 -26.58 0.74 -33.69
CA GLU A 397 -27.04 -0.02 -34.85
C GLU A 397 -27.06 0.82 -36.13
N GLY A 398 -26.58 0.25 -37.23
CA GLY A 398 -26.54 0.93 -38.53
C GLY A 398 -25.42 1.96 -38.68
N THR A 399 -24.50 2.05 -37.71
CA THR A 399 -23.30 2.89 -37.82
C THR A 399 -22.13 2.06 -38.33
N THR A 400 -21.40 2.57 -39.32
CA THR A 400 -20.09 2.07 -39.72
C THR A 400 -19.07 3.20 -39.69
N ALA A 401 -17.82 2.86 -39.46
CA ALA A 401 -16.71 3.80 -39.48
C ALA A 401 -15.59 3.22 -40.34
N GLU A 402 -14.88 4.08 -41.07
CA GLU A 402 -13.78 3.70 -41.94
C GLU A 402 -12.64 4.72 -41.75
N PRO A 403 -11.46 4.30 -41.25
CA PRO A 403 -10.34 5.21 -41.08
C PRO A 403 -9.54 5.34 -42.38
N THR A 404 -8.83 6.46 -42.55
CA THR A 404 -7.85 6.61 -43.65
C THR A 404 -6.62 5.74 -43.44
N ALA A 405 -6.35 5.34 -42.20
CA ALA A 405 -5.29 4.42 -41.81
C ALA A 405 -5.77 3.57 -40.63
N GLU A 406 -5.64 2.26 -40.75
CA GLU A 406 -5.98 1.30 -39.68
C GLU A 406 -5.15 1.50 -38.40
N TRP A 407 -3.98 2.14 -38.54
CA TRP A 407 -3.09 2.47 -37.44
C TRP A 407 -2.33 3.77 -37.71
N ARG A 408 -2.20 4.64 -36.69
CA ARG A 408 -1.43 5.88 -36.77
C ARG A 408 -0.01 5.65 -36.28
N LEU A 409 0.96 5.69 -37.19
CA LEU A 409 2.38 5.55 -36.85
C LEU A 409 2.97 6.87 -36.35
N LEU A 410 4.07 6.78 -35.59
CA LEU A 410 4.87 7.93 -35.21
C LEU A 410 5.57 8.52 -36.45
N ALA A 411 5.45 9.83 -36.65
CA ALA A 411 6.03 10.55 -37.77
C ALA A 411 7.53 10.80 -37.55
N PRO A 412 8.34 10.91 -38.62
CA PRO A 412 9.80 11.13 -38.51
C PRO A 412 10.21 12.37 -37.69
N HIS A 413 9.38 13.42 -37.72
CA HIS A 413 9.58 14.69 -37.01
C HIS A 413 8.85 14.77 -35.66
N GLY A 414 8.31 13.64 -35.17
CA GLY A 414 7.61 13.53 -33.90
C GLY A 414 6.08 13.65 -34.02
N GLY A 415 5.36 13.10 -33.03
CA GLY A 415 3.90 12.99 -33.06
C GLY A 415 3.39 11.86 -33.95
N LEU A 416 2.07 11.70 -34.01
CA LEU A 416 1.41 10.72 -34.87
C LEU A 416 1.19 11.26 -36.29
N ALA A 417 1.20 10.37 -37.27
CA ALA A 417 0.72 10.68 -38.60
C ALA A 417 -0.76 11.19 -38.52
N PRO A 418 -1.10 12.28 -39.23
CA PRO A 418 -2.49 12.73 -39.34
C PRO A 418 -3.39 11.63 -39.94
N ALA A 419 -4.61 11.50 -39.42
CA ALA A 419 -5.58 10.53 -39.92
C ALA A 419 -7.01 11.09 -39.87
N ARG A 420 -7.92 10.50 -40.63
CA ARG A 420 -9.35 10.85 -40.61
C ARG A 420 -10.19 9.59 -40.41
N LEU A 421 -11.27 9.70 -39.66
CA LEU A 421 -12.30 8.67 -39.49
C LEU A 421 -13.58 9.13 -40.19
N THR A 422 -14.05 8.35 -41.16
CA THR A 422 -15.28 8.64 -41.90
C THR A 422 -16.41 7.77 -41.34
N LEU A 423 -17.49 8.40 -40.87
CA LEU A 423 -18.66 7.71 -40.35
C LEU A 423 -19.78 7.67 -41.37
N ARG A 424 -20.43 6.51 -41.47
CA ARG A 424 -21.65 6.32 -42.24
C ARG A 424 -22.72 5.81 -41.28
N THR A 425 -23.81 6.53 -41.16
CA THR A 425 -24.97 6.12 -40.36
C THR A 425 -26.12 5.74 -41.28
N GLY A 426 -26.85 4.68 -40.93
CA GLY A 426 -28.02 4.18 -41.65
C GLY A 426 -29.33 4.51 -40.93
N GLY A 427 -30.40 4.71 -41.70
CA GLY A 427 -31.75 4.91 -41.17
C GLY A 427 -31.89 6.19 -40.31
N PRO A 428 -32.48 6.11 -39.11
CA PRO A 428 -32.74 7.25 -38.22
C PRO A 428 -31.55 7.70 -37.36
N VAL A 429 -30.41 7.00 -37.39
CA VAL A 429 -29.21 7.39 -36.62
C VAL A 429 -28.44 8.49 -37.36
N THR A 430 -28.07 9.54 -36.64
CA THR A 430 -27.33 10.72 -37.09
C THR A 430 -26.07 10.89 -36.26
N ALA A 431 -25.05 11.50 -36.85
CA ALA A 431 -23.79 11.85 -36.21
C ALA A 431 -23.59 13.37 -36.34
N SER A 432 -23.06 14.02 -35.29
CA SER A 432 -22.78 15.46 -35.31
C SER A 432 -21.79 15.86 -36.41
N GLU A 433 -20.84 14.97 -36.71
CA GLU A 433 -19.87 15.09 -37.80
C GLU A 433 -19.74 13.75 -38.55
N ARG A 434 -19.53 13.81 -39.87
CA ARG A 434 -19.31 12.62 -40.71
C ARG A 434 -17.84 12.30 -40.95
N VAL A 435 -16.96 13.28 -40.78
CA VAL A 435 -15.51 13.13 -41.00
C VAL A 435 -14.80 13.79 -39.84
N VAL A 436 -14.11 12.98 -39.04
CA VAL A 436 -13.37 13.45 -37.87
C VAL A 436 -11.88 13.36 -38.17
N ALA A 437 -11.19 14.50 -38.19
CA ALA A 437 -9.74 14.58 -38.44
C ALA A 437 -8.95 14.63 -37.13
N PHE A 438 -7.88 13.85 -37.03
CA PHE A 438 -6.99 13.80 -35.86
C PHE A 438 -5.67 14.52 -36.15
N SER A 439 -5.28 15.43 -35.26
CA SER A 439 -3.98 16.11 -35.30
C SER A 439 -2.84 15.24 -34.72
N PRO A 440 -1.55 15.56 -34.98
CA PRO A 440 -0.42 14.70 -34.57
C PRO A 440 -0.32 14.39 -33.07
N TYR A 441 -0.88 15.21 -32.19
CA TYR A 441 -0.82 15.03 -30.73
C TYR A 441 -2.19 14.81 -30.10
N GLU A 442 -3.14 14.33 -30.88
CA GLU A 442 -4.53 14.14 -30.47
C GLU A 442 -4.92 12.69 -30.75
N ILE A 443 -5.22 11.94 -29.69
CA ILE A 443 -5.52 10.51 -29.76
C ILE A 443 -7.02 10.23 -29.82
N THR A 444 -7.80 11.09 -29.16
CA THR A 444 -9.22 10.88 -28.95
C THR A 444 -10.02 12.12 -29.33
N LYS A 445 -11.24 11.93 -29.83
CA LYS A 445 -12.19 13.01 -30.12
C LYS A 445 -13.60 12.59 -29.77
N GLY A 446 -14.33 13.48 -29.11
CA GLY A 446 -15.76 13.31 -28.85
C GLY A 446 -16.61 13.58 -30.09
N LEU A 447 -17.67 12.78 -30.26
CA LEU A 447 -18.72 12.96 -31.25
C LEU A 447 -20.06 12.65 -30.60
N VAL A 448 -21.13 13.31 -31.03
CA VAL A 448 -22.50 12.96 -30.63
C VAL A 448 -23.16 12.08 -31.69
N LEU A 449 -23.64 10.91 -31.28
CA LEU A 449 -24.59 10.09 -32.04
C LEU A 449 -26.01 10.33 -31.53
N GLY A 450 -26.99 10.42 -32.43
CA GLY A 450 -28.39 10.60 -32.03
C GLY A 450 -29.39 9.98 -32.98
N ASP A 451 -30.61 9.70 -32.50
CA ASP A 451 -31.71 9.10 -33.27
C ASP A 451 -32.88 10.09 -33.51
N GLY A 452 -32.63 11.39 -33.27
CA GLY A 452 -33.62 12.47 -33.32
C GLY A 452 -34.37 12.71 -32.00
N ILE A 453 -34.33 11.76 -31.06
CA ILE A 453 -34.93 11.88 -29.71
C ILE A 453 -33.83 11.93 -28.65
N ARG A 454 -32.80 11.09 -28.81
CA ARG A 454 -31.71 10.90 -27.85
C ARG A 454 -30.37 11.25 -28.49
N GLN A 455 -29.43 11.68 -27.66
CA GLN A 455 -28.07 12.01 -28.03
C GLN A 455 -27.11 11.36 -27.03
N PHE A 456 -26.04 10.76 -27.54
CA PHE A 456 -25.00 10.10 -26.76
C PHE A 456 -23.64 10.54 -27.26
N THR A 457 -22.78 10.97 -26.34
CA THR A 457 -21.38 11.25 -26.65
C THR A 457 -20.63 9.92 -26.74
N VAL A 458 -19.89 9.74 -27.84
CA VAL A 458 -18.98 8.63 -28.05
C VAL A 458 -17.59 9.16 -28.32
N GLU A 459 -16.59 8.39 -27.93
CA GLU A 459 -15.19 8.74 -28.09
C GLU A 459 -14.59 7.97 -29.27
N MET A 460 -13.98 8.69 -30.19
CA MET A 460 -13.30 8.11 -31.34
C MET A 460 -11.82 8.00 -31.08
N CYS A 461 -11.25 6.82 -31.32
CA CYS A 461 -9.83 6.57 -31.17
C CYS A 461 -9.36 5.64 -32.30
N ILE A 462 -8.41 6.11 -33.11
CA ILE A 462 -7.72 5.24 -34.07
C ILE A 462 -6.53 4.61 -33.34
N PRO A 463 -6.33 3.27 -33.40
CA PRO A 463 -5.12 2.64 -32.89
C PRO A 463 -3.87 3.38 -33.33
N HIS A 464 -2.92 3.57 -32.42
CA HIS A 464 -1.80 4.45 -32.66
C HIS A 464 -0.53 3.96 -32.00
N SER A 465 0.61 4.44 -32.52
CA SER A 465 1.92 4.15 -31.99
C SER A 465 2.27 5.11 -30.87
N GLU A 466 2.80 4.55 -29.79
CA GLU A 466 3.08 5.27 -28.57
C GLU A 466 4.34 4.67 -27.96
N VAL A 467 5.05 5.50 -27.20
CA VAL A 467 6.33 5.18 -26.58
C VAL A 467 6.26 5.47 -25.10
N ARG A 468 7.02 4.72 -24.33
CA ARG A 468 6.99 4.85 -22.89
C ARG A 468 8.30 4.42 -22.28
N LEU A 469 8.76 5.19 -21.31
CA LEU A 469 9.94 4.87 -20.52
C LEU A 469 9.51 4.03 -19.31
N GLU A 470 10.34 3.05 -18.96
CA GLU A 470 10.25 2.26 -17.73
C GLU A 470 11.49 2.56 -16.90
N LEU A 471 11.32 2.94 -15.64
CA LEU A 471 12.39 3.28 -14.70
C LEU A 471 12.23 2.49 -13.41
N GLY A 472 13.26 1.74 -13.02
CA GLY A 472 13.22 0.95 -11.78
C GLY A 472 12.13 -0.12 -11.77
N GLY A 473 11.74 -0.64 -12.95
CA GLY A 473 10.61 -1.57 -13.08
C GLY A 473 9.23 -0.90 -13.10
N HIS A 474 9.16 0.43 -12.93
CA HIS A 474 7.92 1.20 -12.98
C HIS A 474 7.76 1.92 -14.33
N PRO A 475 6.67 1.68 -15.05
CA PRO A 475 6.38 2.37 -16.30
C PRO A 475 5.89 3.79 -16.03
N LEU A 476 6.41 4.74 -16.81
CA LEU A 476 5.82 6.07 -16.91
C LEU A 476 4.57 6.04 -17.78
N THR A 477 3.89 7.17 -17.97
CA THR A 477 2.72 7.26 -18.83
C THR A 477 3.10 7.07 -20.30
N TRP A 478 2.25 6.39 -21.08
CA TRP A 478 2.42 6.33 -22.53
C TRP A 478 2.42 7.73 -23.15
N SER A 479 3.27 7.91 -24.15
CA SER A 479 3.44 9.17 -24.85
C SER A 479 3.38 8.96 -26.35
N ILE A 480 2.64 9.83 -27.02
CA ILE A 480 2.65 9.99 -28.48
C ILE A 480 3.69 11.01 -28.95
N ARG A 481 4.39 11.66 -28.00
CA ARG A 481 5.50 12.58 -28.22
C ARG A 481 6.83 11.85 -28.00
N PRO A 482 7.91 12.22 -28.72
CA PRO A 482 9.24 11.75 -28.38
C PRO A 482 9.55 12.03 -26.90
N LEU A 483 10.12 11.05 -26.21
CA LEU A 483 10.45 11.18 -24.80
C LEU A 483 11.72 12.02 -24.61
N ASP A 484 11.79 12.75 -23.50
CA ASP A 484 13.04 13.35 -23.02
C ASP A 484 13.55 12.52 -21.84
N ILE A 485 14.67 11.84 -22.03
CA ILE A 485 15.21 10.85 -21.10
C ILE A 485 16.48 11.43 -20.45
N ASP A 486 16.55 11.41 -19.12
CA ASP A 486 17.79 11.76 -18.42
C ASP A 486 18.86 10.68 -18.68
N ALA A 487 20.10 11.08 -18.94
CA ALA A 487 21.22 10.14 -19.02
C ALA A 487 21.40 9.31 -17.73
N ALA A 488 21.08 9.87 -16.56
CA ALA A 488 21.07 9.15 -15.29
C ALA A 488 19.98 8.07 -15.23
N ASP A 489 18.84 8.33 -15.86
CA ASP A 489 17.71 7.39 -15.96
C ASP A 489 17.99 6.21 -16.89
N LEU A 490 19.02 6.31 -17.76
CA LEU A 490 19.50 5.16 -18.52
C LEU A 490 20.18 4.12 -17.63
N ALA A 491 20.73 4.51 -16.48
CA ALA A 491 21.39 3.60 -15.57
C ALA A 491 20.37 2.75 -14.79
N GLY A 492 20.74 1.51 -14.44
CA GLY A 492 19.84 0.61 -13.71
C GLY A 492 18.74 -0.04 -14.58
N GLU A 493 17.54 -0.24 -14.00
CA GLU A 493 16.45 -0.97 -14.66
C GLU A 493 15.63 -0.02 -15.54
N SER A 494 16.18 0.32 -16.71
CA SER A 494 15.58 1.22 -17.68
C SER A 494 15.23 0.51 -19.00
N ALA A 495 14.03 0.76 -19.51
CA ALA A 495 13.61 0.24 -20.81
C ALA A 495 12.72 1.23 -21.55
N LEU A 496 12.83 1.22 -22.89
CA LEU A 496 11.88 1.89 -23.77
C LEU A 496 10.94 0.84 -24.35
N THR A 497 9.65 1.01 -24.11
CA THR A 497 8.61 0.19 -24.75
C THR A 497 7.93 1.00 -25.84
N VAL A 498 7.84 0.42 -27.03
CA VAL A 498 7.23 1.03 -28.21
C VAL A 498 6.08 0.16 -28.69
N ARG A 499 4.91 0.77 -28.87
CA ARG A 499 3.71 0.13 -29.41
C ARG A 499 3.61 0.34 -30.90
N LEU A 500 3.52 -0.76 -31.65
CA LEU A 500 3.45 -0.78 -33.11
C LEU A 500 2.31 -1.69 -33.58
N PRO A 501 1.84 -1.57 -34.83
CA PRO A 501 0.94 -2.57 -35.40
C PRO A 501 1.68 -3.90 -35.63
N GLU A 502 0.95 -5.02 -35.60
CA GLU A 502 1.52 -6.38 -35.77
C GLU A 502 2.38 -6.54 -37.02
N GLN A 503 1.95 -5.92 -38.13
CA GLN A 503 2.66 -6.02 -39.41
C GLN A 503 4.05 -5.39 -39.32
N ALA A 504 4.20 -4.33 -38.51
CA ALA A 504 5.49 -3.68 -38.28
C ALA A 504 6.39 -4.49 -37.33
N VAL A 505 5.81 -5.19 -36.35
CA VAL A 505 6.54 -6.09 -35.45
C VAL A 505 7.21 -7.25 -36.18
N ALA A 506 6.56 -7.78 -37.22
CA ALA A 506 7.09 -8.89 -38.02
C ALA A 506 8.46 -8.57 -38.67
N LEU A 507 8.79 -7.29 -38.86
CA LEU A 507 10.06 -6.85 -39.45
C LEU A 507 11.20 -6.71 -38.43
N THR A 508 10.97 -7.02 -37.14
CA THR A 508 11.95 -6.88 -36.04
C THR A 508 12.61 -5.49 -36.01
N PRO A 509 11.86 -4.42 -35.72
CA PRO A 509 12.39 -3.07 -35.77
C PRO A 509 13.48 -2.87 -34.71
N LEU A 510 14.46 -2.04 -35.07
CA LEU A 510 15.65 -1.80 -34.25
C LEU A 510 15.57 -0.41 -33.62
N LEU A 511 16.11 -0.28 -32.42
CA LEU A 511 16.29 1.02 -31.78
C LEU A 511 17.73 1.49 -32.01
N ALA A 512 17.94 2.65 -32.59
CA ALA A 512 19.25 3.20 -32.89
C ALA A 512 19.53 4.43 -32.02
N LEU A 513 20.70 4.47 -31.39
CA LEU A 513 21.27 5.65 -30.77
C LEU A 513 22.02 6.45 -31.84
N VAL A 514 21.58 7.66 -32.11
CA VAL A 514 22.12 8.56 -33.13
C VAL A 514 22.73 9.78 -32.45
N VAL A 515 24.00 10.05 -32.72
CA VAL A 515 24.74 11.22 -32.22
C VAL A 515 25.30 11.96 -33.42
N GLU A 516 25.05 13.27 -33.51
CA GLU A 516 25.47 14.11 -34.65
C GLU A 516 25.09 13.54 -36.05
N GLY A 517 23.98 12.79 -36.11
CA GLY A 517 23.50 12.16 -37.35
C GLY A 517 24.15 10.81 -37.68
N ALA A 518 25.14 10.35 -36.91
CA ALA A 518 25.74 9.03 -37.04
C ALA A 518 25.10 8.02 -36.08
N ASN A 519 24.81 6.80 -36.57
CA ASN A 519 24.31 5.70 -35.74
C ASN A 519 25.49 5.07 -34.98
N LEU A 520 25.50 5.23 -33.65
CA LEU A 520 26.56 4.70 -32.78
C LEU A 520 26.28 3.28 -32.31
N LEU A 521 25.03 2.99 -31.98
CA LEU A 521 24.65 1.71 -31.37
C LEU A 521 23.21 1.36 -31.76
N THR A 522 22.99 0.09 -32.09
CA THR A 522 21.64 -0.43 -32.34
C THR A 522 21.27 -1.50 -31.33
N LEU A 523 20.12 -1.33 -30.70
CA LEU A 523 19.52 -2.29 -29.80
C LEU A 523 18.47 -3.13 -30.54
N ARG A 524 18.47 -4.41 -30.24
CA ARG A 524 17.39 -5.33 -30.62
C ARG A 524 16.37 -5.38 -29.49
N PRO A 525 15.08 -5.61 -29.80
CA PRO A 525 14.11 -5.85 -28.75
C PRO A 525 14.50 -7.12 -27.97
N GLU A 526 14.22 -7.14 -26.66
CA GLU A 526 14.56 -8.27 -25.80
C GLU A 526 13.87 -9.56 -26.32
N ARG A 527 14.66 -10.60 -26.63
CA ARG A 527 14.15 -11.89 -27.10
C ARG A 527 13.60 -12.72 -25.94
N ARG A 528 12.43 -12.33 -25.41
CA ARG A 528 11.38 -13.17 -24.82
C ARG A 528 10.44 -12.30 -23.98
N THR A 529 9.46 -11.74 -24.67
CA THR A 529 8.09 -11.68 -24.19
C THR A 529 7.27 -11.91 -25.44
N ARG A 530 6.41 -12.93 -25.48
CA ARG A 530 5.32 -12.96 -26.47
C ARG A 530 4.38 -11.82 -26.07
N THR A 531 4.78 -10.59 -26.41
CA THR A 531 3.95 -9.40 -26.23
C THR A 531 2.66 -9.58 -26.98
N ARG A 532 1.58 -8.99 -26.45
CA ARG A 532 0.38 -8.76 -27.25
C ARG A 532 0.84 -8.16 -28.58
N ARG A 533 0.22 -8.63 -29.66
CA ARG A 533 0.21 -8.06 -31.00
C ARG A 533 0.59 -6.56 -31.01
N GLY A 534 1.90 -6.23 -31.10
CA GLY A 534 2.36 -4.85 -31.29
C GLY A 534 3.48 -4.26 -30.41
N ASP A 535 3.63 -4.67 -29.14
CA ASP A 535 4.55 -3.98 -28.21
C ASP A 535 5.99 -4.53 -28.27
N LEU A 536 6.99 -3.65 -28.26
CA LEU A 536 8.41 -4.00 -28.32
C LEU A 536 9.20 -3.27 -27.24
N ARG A 537 9.89 -4.06 -26.40
CA ARG A 537 10.69 -3.56 -25.28
C ARG A 537 12.18 -3.60 -25.60
N TYR A 538 12.87 -2.50 -25.32
CA TYR A 538 14.30 -2.32 -25.53
C TYR A 538 14.97 -1.91 -24.21
N SER A 539 15.89 -2.72 -23.69
CA SER A 539 16.70 -2.33 -22.53
C SER A 539 17.62 -1.16 -22.90
N LEU A 540 17.54 -0.06 -22.14
CA LEU A 540 18.35 1.13 -22.39
C LEU A 540 19.68 1.14 -21.64
N ALA A 541 19.88 0.20 -20.71
CA ALA A 541 21.09 0.13 -19.88
C ALA A 541 22.39 0.08 -20.70
N ALA A 542 22.37 -0.57 -21.87
CA ALA A 542 23.53 -0.62 -22.78
C ALA A 542 23.92 0.76 -23.37
N LEU A 543 23.02 1.74 -23.33
CA LEU A 543 23.26 3.09 -23.83
C LEU A 543 23.97 3.97 -22.78
N ALA A 544 23.85 3.65 -21.48
CA ALA A 544 24.26 4.55 -20.38
C ALA A 544 25.73 4.98 -20.47
N ASP A 545 26.64 4.03 -20.69
CA ASP A 545 28.08 4.34 -20.81
C ASP A 545 28.41 5.06 -22.12
N THR A 546 27.71 4.74 -23.22
CA THR A 546 27.94 5.38 -24.52
C THR A 546 27.49 6.84 -24.52
N VAL A 547 26.39 7.13 -23.83
CA VAL A 547 25.81 8.48 -23.81
C VAL A 547 26.52 9.40 -22.82
N ARG A 548 27.29 8.88 -21.86
CA ARG A 548 27.96 9.67 -20.82
C ARG A 548 28.83 10.81 -21.37
N ASP A 549 29.51 10.57 -22.49
CA ASP A 549 30.41 11.54 -23.11
C ASP A 549 29.76 12.34 -24.27
N CYS A 550 28.47 12.11 -24.54
CA CYS A 550 27.75 12.79 -25.62
C CYS A 550 27.12 14.10 -25.13
N VAL A 551 27.09 15.13 -25.99
CA VAL A 551 26.37 16.39 -25.69
C VAL A 551 24.86 16.23 -25.89
N LYS A 552 24.46 15.47 -26.92
CA LYS A 552 23.07 15.14 -27.24
C LYS A 552 23.04 13.80 -27.98
N ALA A 553 22.10 12.93 -27.62
CA ALA A 553 21.86 11.71 -28.36
C ALA A 553 20.37 11.55 -28.65
N ASP A 554 20.02 11.20 -29.88
CA ASP A 554 18.65 10.88 -30.27
C ASP A 554 18.47 9.37 -30.33
N ILE A 555 17.35 8.89 -29.82
CA ILE A 555 16.93 7.50 -29.97
C ILE A 555 15.91 7.46 -31.11
N ARG A 556 16.22 6.68 -32.14
CA ARG A 556 15.38 6.51 -33.33
C ARG A 556 14.95 5.07 -33.50
N LEU A 557 13.66 4.86 -33.77
CA LEU A 557 13.11 3.57 -34.16
C LEU A 557 13.26 3.39 -35.67
N LEU A 558 13.93 2.31 -36.07
CA LEU A 558 14.09 1.89 -37.46
C LEU A 558 13.02 0.83 -37.78
N VAL A 559 11.98 1.24 -38.51
CA VAL A 559 10.82 0.39 -38.82
C VAL A 559 10.40 0.57 -40.27
N ALA A 560 10.23 -0.55 -41.01
CA ALA A 560 9.77 -0.55 -42.40
C ALA A 560 10.55 0.38 -43.36
N GLY A 561 11.85 0.62 -43.10
CA GLY A 561 12.69 1.52 -43.90
C GLY A 561 12.64 3.00 -43.49
N GLU A 562 11.79 3.36 -42.52
CA GLU A 562 11.68 4.69 -41.94
C GLU A 562 12.52 4.82 -40.66
N SER A 563 13.02 6.03 -40.40
CA SER A 563 13.72 6.39 -39.15
C SER A 563 12.88 7.38 -38.36
N VAL A 564 12.31 6.91 -37.26
CA VAL A 564 11.33 7.64 -36.46
C VAL A 564 11.96 8.11 -35.16
N HIS A 565 11.89 9.39 -34.84
CA HIS A 565 12.39 9.93 -33.58
C HIS A 565 11.44 9.55 -32.43
N VAL A 566 11.96 8.79 -31.45
CA VAL A 566 11.16 8.28 -30.32
C VAL A 566 11.60 8.81 -28.97
N ALA A 567 12.87 9.20 -28.82
CA ALA A 567 13.34 9.91 -27.63
C ALA A 567 14.60 10.73 -27.91
N THR A 568 14.90 11.68 -27.03
CA THR A 568 16.21 12.34 -26.93
C THR A 568 16.76 12.05 -25.54
N VAL A 569 18.03 11.66 -25.46
CA VAL A 569 18.75 11.50 -24.20
C VAL A 569 19.49 12.79 -23.89
N ARG A 570 19.22 13.32 -22.70
CA ARG A 570 19.78 14.55 -22.19
C ARG A 570 20.88 14.27 -21.18
N THR A 571 22.09 14.71 -21.50
CA THR A 571 23.30 14.57 -20.65
C THR A 571 23.60 15.82 -19.83
N GLN A 572 23.05 16.97 -20.24
CA GLN A 572 23.20 18.24 -19.53
C GLN A 572 21.98 18.55 -18.62
N PRO A 573 22.17 19.20 -17.46
CA PRO A 573 21.05 19.66 -16.64
C PRO A 573 20.17 20.66 -17.41
N ILE A 574 18.86 20.72 -17.12
CA ILE A 574 17.92 21.64 -17.78
C ILE A 574 18.35 23.10 -17.59
N ALA A 575 18.82 23.42 -16.38
CA ALA A 575 19.37 24.72 -16.04
C ALA A 575 20.48 24.56 -15.00
N GLU A 576 21.42 25.49 -14.97
CA GLU A 576 22.56 25.47 -14.05
C GLU A 576 22.22 26.09 -12.69
N ASN A 577 21.32 27.08 -12.68
CA ASN A 577 20.97 27.81 -11.46
C ASN A 577 19.62 28.51 -11.60
N VAL A 578 19.06 28.94 -10.46
CA VAL A 578 17.84 29.75 -10.38
C VAL A 578 18.10 31.00 -9.56
N VAL A 579 17.65 32.16 -10.06
CA VAL A 579 17.81 33.46 -9.38
C VAL A 579 16.48 34.22 -9.33
N PRO A 580 16.28 35.14 -8.36
CA PRO A 580 15.11 36.01 -8.36
C PRO A 580 15.10 36.95 -9.58
N ASP A 581 13.93 37.17 -10.18
CA ASP A 581 13.74 38.09 -11.31
C ASP A 581 12.39 38.82 -11.20
N GLY A 582 12.42 40.04 -10.66
CA GLY A 582 11.23 40.85 -10.44
C GLY A 582 10.17 40.13 -9.60
N GLY A 583 9.01 39.83 -10.21
CA GLY A 583 7.91 39.11 -9.57
C GLY A 583 7.96 37.58 -9.71
N GLY A 584 9.06 37.01 -10.20
CA GLY A 584 9.23 35.58 -10.47
C GLY A 584 10.67 35.08 -10.25
N LEU A 585 11.00 33.95 -10.86
CA LEU A 585 12.34 33.37 -10.90
C LEU A 585 12.86 33.32 -12.34
N LEU A 586 14.18 33.33 -12.51
CA LEU A 586 14.86 33.16 -13.79
C LEU A 586 15.85 31.99 -13.71
N LEU A 587 15.71 31.05 -14.64
CA LEU A 587 16.66 29.96 -14.85
C LEU A 587 17.89 30.48 -15.62
N ARG A 588 19.08 30.22 -15.09
CA ARG A 588 20.37 30.53 -15.73
C ARG A 588 20.93 29.28 -16.38
N GLY A 589 21.54 29.44 -17.55
CA GLY A 589 22.08 28.30 -18.31
C GLY A 589 20.99 27.36 -18.83
N LEU A 590 19.82 27.89 -19.20
CA LEU A 590 18.74 27.09 -19.77
C LEU A 590 19.21 26.41 -21.06
N SER A 591 19.22 25.08 -21.05
CA SER A 591 19.75 24.23 -22.13
C SER A 591 18.66 23.45 -22.88
N HIS A 592 17.39 23.55 -22.41
CA HIS A 592 16.28 22.76 -22.92
C HIS A 592 15.34 23.60 -23.84
N PRO A 593 15.04 23.14 -25.07
CA PRO A 593 14.28 23.91 -26.05
C PRO A 593 12.75 23.71 -26.00
N GLY A 594 12.21 22.93 -25.06
CA GLY A 594 10.81 22.51 -25.02
C GLY A 594 9.99 23.11 -23.86
N GLU A 595 8.74 22.66 -23.76
CA GLU A 595 7.86 23.01 -22.64
C GLU A 595 8.39 22.40 -21.33
N LEU A 596 8.57 23.27 -20.34
CA LEU A 596 9.11 22.93 -19.04
C LEU A 596 8.11 23.31 -17.95
N ILE A 597 8.10 22.48 -16.91
CA ILE A 597 7.30 22.69 -15.71
C ILE A 597 8.26 22.74 -14.52
N ALA A 598 8.10 23.76 -13.69
CA ALA A 598 8.79 23.90 -12.42
C ALA A 598 7.85 23.55 -11.27
N ARG A 599 8.29 22.65 -10.40
CA ARG A 599 7.65 22.39 -9.10
C ARG A 599 8.48 23.06 -8.01
N LEU A 600 7.86 23.96 -7.26
CA LEU A 600 8.50 24.75 -6.23
C LEU A 600 8.06 24.27 -4.85
N TYR A 601 9.03 24.04 -3.97
CA TYR A 601 8.81 23.56 -2.61
C TYR A 601 9.32 24.59 -1.61
N ALA A 602 8.49 24.91 -0.61
CA ALA A 602 8.85 25.84 0.44
C ALA A 602 9.71 25.16 1.50
N VAL A 603 10.94 25.67 1.72
CA VAL A 603 11.88 25.07 2.68
C VAL A 603 11.40 25.22 4.13
N PHE A 604 10.75 26.33 4.46
CA PHE A 604 10.22 26.58 5.81
C PHE A 604 8.81 26.04 6.02
N ALA A 605 8.15 25.50 5.00
CA ALA A 605 6.83 24.90 5.11
C ALA A 605 6.75 23.62 4.26
N PRO A 606 7.55 22.59 4.57
CA PRO A 606 7.70 21.40 3.73
C PRO A 606 6.43 20.54 3.60
N TRP A 607 5.43 20.75 4.45
CA TRP A 607 4.11 20.10 4.40
C TRP A 607 3.15 20.77 3.41
N GLU A 608 3.44 21.98 2.94
CA GLU A 608 2.60 22.66 1.95
C GLU A 608 2.73 21.97 0.59
N GLN A 609 1.63 21.97 -0.17
CA GLN A 609 1.68 21.43 -1.53
C GLN A 609 2.62 22.27 -2.41
N PRO A 610 3.41 21.61 -3.28
CA PRO A 610 4.33 22.32 -4.16
C PRO A 610 3.56 23.14 -5.21
N LEU A 611 4.01 24.36 -5.46
CA LEU A 611 3.50 25.16 -6.57
C LEU A 611 4.01 24.57 -7.88
N THR A 612 3.08 24.21 -8.76
CA THR A 612 3.40 23.83 -10.13
C THR A 612 3.22 25.04 -11.04
N ALA A 613 4.29 25.46 -11.72
CA ALA A 613 4.29 26.60 -12.63
C ALA A 613 4.92 26.22 -13.98
N THR A 614 4.42 26.80 -15.06
CA THR A 614 5.04 26.69 -16.38
C THR A 614 6.26 27.60 -16.46
N VAL A 615 7.29 27.15 -17.18
CA VAL A 615 8.47 27.95 -17.50
C VAL A 615 8.27 28.52 -18.90
N ASP A 616 8.44 29.83 -19.06
CA ASP A 616 8.37 30.45 -20.40
C ASP A 616 9.63 30.21 -21.24
N GLN A 617 9.58 30.59 -22.52
CA GLN A 617 10.69 30.42 -23.46
C GLN A 617 11.97 31.20 -23.08
N SER A 618 11.87 32.19 -22.19
CA SER A 618 13.01 32.96 -21.69
C SER A 618 13.60 32.37 -20.40
N GLY A 619 13.03 31.27 -19.89
CA GLY A 619 13.43 30.63 -18.65
C GLY A 619 12.84 31.29 -17.41
N ARG A 620 11.80 32.12 -17.54
CA ARG A 620 11.14 32.77 -16.40
C ARG A 620 10.02 31.90 -15.85
N ILE A 621 9.91 31.92 -14.53
CA ILE A 621 8.87 31.22 -13.76
C ILE A 621 8.08 32.28 -13.01
N PRO A 622 6.83 32.57 -13.40
CA PRO A 622 6.01 33.55 -12.69
C PRO A 622 5.66 33.04 -11.29
N LEU A 623 5.91 33.85 -10.26
CA LEU A 623 5.52 33.53 -8.89
C LEU A 623 4.28 34.30 -8.45
N PRO A 624 3.26 33.61 -7.90
CA PRO A 624 2.18 34.25 -7.16
C PRO A 624 2.73 35.08 -6.01
N ALA A 625 2.02 36.16 -5.63
CA ALA A 625 2.48 37.06 -4.57
C ALA A 625 2.79 36.35 -3.25
N ALA A 626 1.99 35.34 -2.89
CA ALA A 626 2.18 34.53 -1.68
C ALA A 626 3.52 33.78 -1.66
N TRP A 627 4.08 33.42 -2.83
CA TRP A 627 5.31 32.62 -2.96
C TRP A 627 6.59 33.47 -3.03
N ARG A 628 6.46 34.80 -3.16
CA ARG A 628 7.61 35.72 -3.27
C ARG A 628 8.33 35.95 -1.94
N SER A 629 7.66 35.65 -0.83
CA SER A 629 8.14 35.93 0.53
C SER A 629 8.14 34.69 1.43
N LEU A 630 8.27 33.49 0.86
CA LEU A 630 8.32 32.22 1.61
C LEU A 630 9.73 31.81 2.05
N GLY A 631 10.73 32.66 1.82
CA GLY A 631 12.11 32.31 2.08
C GLY A 631 12.67 31.35 1.03
N PRO A 632 13.67 30.52 1.38
CA PRO A 632 14.33 29.63 0.44
C PRO A 632 13.36 28.65 -0.24
N LEU A 633 13.61 28.38 -1.52
CA LEU A 633 12.79 27.48 -2.34
C LEU A 633 13.65 26.39 -2.97
N ILE A 634 13.10 25.19 -3.09
CA ILE A 634 13.64 24.14 -3.95
C ILE A 634 12.82 24.13 -5.24
N VAL A 635 13.50 24.16 -6.39
CA VAL A 635 12.88 24.19 -7.72
C VAL A 635 13.26 22.91 -8.45
N HIS A 636 12.31 22.02 -8.65
CA HIS A 636 12.49 20.79 -9.42
C HIS A 636 11.93 20.98 -10.83
N LEU A 637 12.77 20.80 -11.84
CA LEU A 637 12.41 21.02 -13.24
C LEU A 637 12.07 19.70 -13.93
N LYS A 638 10.98 19.69 -14.68
CA LYS A 638 10.53 18.53 -15.48
C LYS A 638 10.19 18.96 -16.90
N ALA A 639 10.61 18.16 -17.87
CA ALA A 639 10.23 18.32 -19.27
C ALA A 639 8.91 17.60 -19.57
N GLY A 640 8.04 18.23 -20.37
CA GLY A 640 6.79 17.63 -20.85
C GLY A 640 5.58 17.75 -19.90
N ALA A 641 4.54 16.96 -20.18
CA ALA A 641 3.24 17.05 -19.49
C ALA A 641 3.28 16.50 -18.06
N LEU A 642 2.38 17.02 -17.20
CA LEU A 642 2.24 16.61 -15.80
C LEU A 642 1.91 15.12 -15.70
N THR A 643 2.69 14.40 -14.90
CA THR A 643 2.26 13.10 -14.37
C THR A 643 1.27 13.36 -13.23
N PRO A 644 0.10 12.67 -13.20
CA PRO A 644 -0.95 12.90 -12.21
C PRO A 644 -0.55 12.50 -10.78
N THR A 645 0.51 11.72 -10.61
CA THR A 645 1.05 11.42 -9.29
C THR A 645 1.81 12.61 -8.71
N ALA A 646 1.37 13.08 -7.54
CA ALA A 646 2.11 14.03 -6.72
C ALA A 646 3.47 13.40 -6.35
N PRO A 647 4.61 13.99 -6.76
CA PRO A 647 5.91 13.45 -6.43
C PRO A 647 6.16 13.63 -4.93
N GLY A 648 6.95 12.74 -4.35
CA GLY A 648 7.51 12.96 -3.01
C GLY A 648 8.40 14.21 -2.95
N TRP A 649 8.89 14.54 -1.76
CA TRP A 649 9.86 15.61 -1.57
C TRP A 649 11.12 15.36 -2.45
N PRO A 650 11.63 16.38 -3.18
CA PRO A 650 12.74 16.19 -4.11
C PRO A 650 14.05 15.95 -3.35
N ARG A 651 14.96 15.13 -3.90
CA ARG A 651 16.29 14.96 -3.33
C ARG A 651 17.19 16.07 -3.86
N LEU A 652 17.95 16.71 -2.98
CA LEU A 652 18.82 17.83 -3.37
C LEU A 652 19.97 17.45 -4.31
N ARG A 653 20.27 16.15 -4.43
CA ARG A 653 21.28 15.62 -5.36
C ARG A 653 20.71 15.31 -6.75
N ASP A 654 19.40 15.41 -6.93
CA ASP A 654 18.79 15.19 -8.24
C ASP A 654 19.26 16.28 -9.21
N ARG A 655 19.65 15.86 -10.42
CA ARG A 655 20.34 16.74 -11.40
C ARG A 655 19.57 18.01 -11.74
N ASP A 656 18.24 17.91 -11.86
CA ASP A 656 17.34 19.00 -12.24
C ASP A 656 16.63 19.64 -11.04
N THR A 657 17.17 19.44 -9.84
CA THR A 657 16.73 20.10 -8.61
C THR A 657 17.69 21.25 -8.27
N LEU A 658 17.14 22.47 -8.27
CA LEU A 658 17.87 23.71 -7.97
C LEU A 658 17.43 24.28 -6.63
N VAL A 659 18.33 25.00 -5.94
CA VAL A 659 18.03 25.60 -4.62
C VAL A 659 18.20 27.10 -4.67
N LEU A 660 17.10 27.82 -4.47
CA LEU A 660 17.10 29.25 -4.24
C LEU A 660 17.31 29.53 -2.74
N ARG A 661 18.56 29.71 -2.32
CA ARG A 661 18.90 29.91 -0.90
C ARG A 661 18.57 31.30 -0.35
N ARG A 662 18.61 32.32 -1.19
CA ARG A 662 18.44 33.73 -0.79
C ARG A 662 17.16 34.28 -1.42
N SER A 663 16.09 34.21 -0.65
CA SER A 663 14.77 34.71 -1.01
C SER A 663 14.17 35.40 0.22
N PRO A 664 13.46 36.53 0.05
CA PRO A 664 12.86 37.22 1.19
C PRO A 664 11.90 36.28 1.91
N TRP A 665 11.86 36.40 3.24
CA TRP A 665 10.86 35.74 4.06
C TRP A 665 10.09 36.78 4.87
N THR A 666 8.77 36.66 4.88
CA THR A 666 7.89 37.40 5.78
C THR A 666 7.08 36.41 6.57
N SER A 667 6.95 36.62 7.88
CA SER A 667 6.08 35.82 8.73
C SER A 667 4.67 35.76 8.11
N ALA A 668 4.17 34.55 7.92
CA ALA A 668 2.79 34.33 7.55
C ALA A 668 1.93 34.69 8.77
N ALA A 669 0.96 35.59 8.63
CA ALA A 669 0.06 36.01 9.71
C ALA A 669 -0.94 34.90 10.15
N GLY A 670 -0.55 33.64 10.06
CA GLY A 670 -1.33 32.46 10.47
C GLY A 670 -1.15 32.15 11.95
N ARG A 671 -2.22 31.66 12.61
CA ARG A 671 -2.22 31.34 14.04
C ARG A 671 -2.06 29.84 14.36
N GLY A 672 -1.93 28.97 13.36
CA GLY A 672 -1.83 27.51 13.52
C GLY A 672 -0.43 27.00 13.83
N SER A 673 -0.32 25.75 14.30
CA SER A 673 0.95 25.12 14.68
C SER A 673 1.94 25.01 13.52
N GLY A 674 1.45 24.74 12.30
CA GLY A 674 2.29 24.79 11.09
C GLY A 674 2.98 26.15 10.89
N ALA A 675 2.24 27.27 11.02
CA ALA A 675 2.82 28.60 10.89
C ALA A 675 3.92 28.86 11.94
N ARG A 676 3.71 28.44 13.19
CA ARG A 676 4.73 28.57 14.25
C ARG A 676 5.97 27.71 13.99
N VAL A 677 5.80 26.50 13.45
CA VAL A 677 6.94 25.64 13.05
C VAL A 677 7.69 26.27 11.86
N SER A 678 6.99 26.91 10.92
CA SER A 678 7.63 27.67 9.84
C SER A 678 8.46 28.85 10.34
N GLU A 679 7.95 29.63 11.29
CA GLU A 679 8.70 30.71 11.92
C GLU A 679 9.98 30.18 12.60
N TYR A 680 9.85 29.06 13.33
CA TYR A 680 10.96 28.38 13.97
C TYR A 680 12.03 27.91 12.97
N LEU A 681 11.62 27.30 11.85
CA LEU A 681 12.53 26.89 10.76
C LEU A 681 13.24 28.08 10.11
N ALA A 682 12.55 29.22 9.99
CA ALA A 682 13.11 30.48 9.53
C ALA A 682 14.04 31.15 10.55
N GLY A 683 14.25 30.56 11.73
CA GLY A 683 15.13 31.06 12.79
C GLY A 683 14.46 32.01 13.78
N HIS A 684 13.12 32.10 13.78
CA HIS A 684 12.36 33.01 14.64
C HIS A 684 11.52 32.22 15.65
N GLY A 685 11.46 32.67 16.91
CA GLY A 685 10.65 32.02 17.94
C GLY A 685 11.21 30.66 18.43
N ALA A 686 10.41 29.97 19.22
CA ALA A 686 10.74 28.68 19.83
C ALA A 686 9.98 27.54 19.14
N LEU A 687 10.52 26.31 19.22
CA LEU A 687 9.86 25.12 18.68
C LEU A 687 8.53 24.89 19.40
N PRO A 688 7.38 24.87 18.69
CA PRO A 688 6.10 24.53 19.29
C PRO A 688 6.09 23.09 19.83
N ARG A 689 5.53 22.88 21.02
CA ARG A 689 5.48 21.59 21.72
C ARG A 689 4.04 21.06 21.95
N ASP A 690 3.04 21.74 21.40
CA ASP A 690 1.66 21.28 21.43
C ASP A 690 1.43 20.05 20.53
N THR A 691 0.39 19.26 20.80
CA THR A 691 0.08 18.02 20.06
C THR A 691 -0.11 18.27 18.56
N ASP A 692 -0.72 19.40 18.19
CA ASP A 692 -0.94 19.80 16.79
C ASP A 692 0.38 20.10 16.04
N ALA A 693 1.50 20.27 16.76
CA ALA A 693 2.81 20.48 16.17
C ALA A 693 3.54 19.18 15.79
N ILE A 694 3.13 18.04 16.37
CA ILE A 694 3.81 16.74 16.21
C ILE A 694 3.94 16.31 14.74
N PRO A 695 2.91 16.38 13.88
CA PRO A 695 3.03 15.95 12.49
C PRO A 695 4.10 16.74 11.72
N TYR A 696 4.23 18.04 12.01
CA TYR A 696 5.25 18.90 11.41
C TYR A 696 6.66 18.60 11.93
N GLN A 697 6.78 18.24 13.21
CA GLN A 697 8.06 17.82 13.80
C GLN A 697 8.58 16.53 13.15
N TRP A 698 7.70 15.57 12.84
CA TRP A 698 8.03 14.37 12.05
C TRP A 698 8.61 14.73 10.69
N ILE A 699 7.95 15.62 9.95
CA ILE A 699 8.39 16.06 8.61
C ILE A 699 9.77 16.73 8.67
N VAL A 700 10.00 17.60 9.66
CA VAL A 700 11.30 18.26 9.87
C VAL A 700 12.38 17.25 10.27
N ALA A 701 12.06 16.28 11.13
CA ALA A 701 13.00 15.25 11.55
C ALA A 701 13.42 14.33 10.39
N ALA A 702 12.49 14.02 9.48
CA ALA A 702 12.71 13.19 8.30
C ALA A 702 13.58 13.91 7.25
N ARG A 703 13.21 15.15 6.90
CA ARG A 703 13.85 15.92 5.81
C ARG A 703 15.05 16.75 6.26
N GLY A 704 15.44 16.63 7.52
CA GLY A 704 16.26 17.59 8.25
C GLY A 704 17.55 18.02 7.56
N ARG A 705 18.38 17.08 7.07
CA ARG A 705 19.64 17.43 6.37
C ARG A 705 19.40 18.26 5.12
N ASP A 706 18.35 17.94 4.37
CA ASP A 706 18.03 18.67 3.15
C ASP A 706 17.51 20.07 3.47
N LEU A 707 16.66 20.20 4.49
CA LEU A 707 16.19 21.51 4.96
C LEU A 707 17.35 22.37 5.47
N GLN A 708 18.27 21.81 6.25
CA GLN A 708 19.50 22.48 6.72
C GLN A 708 20.35 22.96 5.53
N ALA A 709 20.60 22.11 4.54
CA ALA A 709 21.38 22.46 3.35
C ALA A 709 20.73 23.58 2.52
N CYS A 710 19.41 23.77 2.64
CA CYS A 710 18.64 24.81 1.97
C CYS A 710 18.46 26.10 2.80
N GLY A 711 18.97 26.16 4.02
CA GLY A 711 18.95 27.37 4.86
C GLY A 711 17.91 27.38 5.98
N ALA A 712 17.30 26.24 6.32
CA ALA A 712 16.56 26.09 7.57
C ALA A 712 17.49 26.11 8.78
N ARG A 713 16.93 26.47 9.95
CA ARG A 713 17.64 26.49 11.24
C ARG A 713 18.42 25.18 11.47
N GLU A 714 19.72 25.32 11.74
CA GLU A 714 20.65 24.19 11.83
C GLU A 714 20.26 23.19 12.92
N THR A 715 19.79 23.65 14.08
CA THR A 715 19.41 22.79 15.20
C THR A 715 18.04 22.13 15.05
N ALA A 716 17.24 22.53 14.05
CA ALA A 716 15.83 22.11 13.94
C ALA A 716 15.63 20.59 13.89
N PRO A 717 16.38 19.79 13.12
CA PRO A 717 16.16 18.35 13.08
C PRO A 717 16.44 17.66 14.42
N ALA A 718 17.46 18.10 15.15
CA ALA A 718 17.80 17.55 16.46
C ALA A 718 16.77 17.95 17.54
N GLU A 719 16.37 19.23 17.55
CA GLU A 719 15.35 19.73 18.48
C GLU A 719 13.97 19.08 18.21
N CYS A 720 13.56 18.90 16.94
CA CYS A 720 12.33 18.18 16.60
C CYS A 720 12.37 16.71 17.03
N ARG A 721 13.49 16.00 16.82
CA ARG A 721 13.64 14.63 17.31
C ARG A 721 13.55 14.54 18.84
N SER A 722 14.14 15.50 19.55
CA SER A 722 14.01 15.57 21.01
C SER A 722 12.57 15.84 21.43
N ALA A 723 11.86 16.75 20.76
CA ALA A 723 10.46 17.05 21.05
C ALA A 723 9.54 15.84 20.83
N LEU A 724 9.81 15.04 19.78
CA LEU A 724 9.07 13.80 19.54
C LEU A 724 9.29 12.78 20.68
N VAL A 725 10.51 12.64 21.19
CA VAL A 725 10.77 11.76 22.35
C VAL A 725 10.07 12.27 23.61
N ASP A 726 10.13 13.59 23.87
CA ASP A 726 9.45 14.23 25.00
C ASP A 726 7.92 14.01 24.95
N ALA A 727 7.33 13.92 23.76
CA ALA A 727 5.91 13.65 23.54
C ALA A 727 5.51 12.17 23.71
N GLY A 728 6.47 11.25 23.81
CA GLY A 728 6.23 9.84 24.13
C GLY A 728 5.25 9.14 23.17
N PRO A 729 4.27 8.36 23.67
CA PRO A 729 3.32 7.62 22.81
C PRO A 729 2.51 8.52 21.87
N THR A 730 2.24 9.77 22.26
CA THR A 730 1.53 10.74 21.43
C THR A 730 2.31 11.10 20.16
N ALA A 731 3.64 10.97 20.17
CA ALA A 731 4.44 11.15 18.96
C ALA A 731 4.17 10.05 17.93
N LEU A 732 4.02 8.79 18.38
CA LEU A 732 3.73 7.66 17.50
C LEU A 732 2.32 7.73 16.91
N THR A 733 1.33 8.21 17.68
CA THR A 733 -0.02 8.43 17.16
C THR A 733 -0.05 9.59 16.15
N GLY A 734 0.61 10.70 16.44
CA GLY A 734 0.71 11.86 15.54
C GLY A 734 1.53 11.63 14.27
N ALA A 735 2.26 10.52 14.17
CA ALA A 735 2.97 10.13 12.95
C ALA A 735 1.99 9.90 11.76
N ALA A 736 0.79 9.41 12.06
CA ALA A 736 -0.26 9.12 11.07
C ALA A 736 -0.70 10.38 10.29
N ASP A 737 -0.63 11.56 10.92
CA ASP A 737 -1.00 12.85 10.31
C ASP A 737 0.15 13.52 9.53
N SER A 738 1.35 12.94 9.52
CA SER A 738 2.53 13.53 8.86
C SER A 738 2.60 13.29 7.34
N ALA A 739 1.78 12.36 6.82
CA ALA A 739 1.80 11.90 5.43
C ALA A 739 3.19 11.46 4.91
N LEU A 740 4.11 11.10 5.82
CA LEU A 740 5.42 10.57 5.50
C LEU A 740 5.31 9.12 5.02
N ARG A 741 6.19 8.73 4.10
CA ARG A 741 6.28 7.33 3.66
C ARG A 741 6.87 6.45 4.77
N SER A 742 6.58 5.15 4.72
CA SER A 742 7.10 4.14 5.67
C SER A 742 8.61 4.25 5.88
N GLY A 743 9.38 4.51 4.81
CA GLY A 743 10.82 4.68 4.92
C GLY A 743 11.29 5.99 5.56
N GLU A 744 10.55 7.08 5.38
CA GLU A 744 10.83 8.34 6.11
C GLU A 744 10.53 8.17 7.60
N LEU A 745 9.45 7.45 7.95
CA LEU A 745 9.10 7.12 9.33
C LEU A 745 10.18 6.25 10.00
N ALA A 746 10.66 5.21 9.33
CA ALA A 746 11.73 4.35 9.84
C ALA A 746 13.01 5.15 10.17
N SER A 747 13.38 6.10 9.32
CA SER A 747 14.53 6.98 9.56
C SER A 747 14.36 7.88 10.78
N VAL A 748 13.16 8.42 11.00
CA VAL A 748 12.87 9.23 12.20
C VAL A 748 12.82 8.36 13.46
N LEU A 749 12.24 7.16 13.41
CA LEU A 749 12.22 6.22 14.53
C LEU A 749 13.64 5.86 15.00
N ALA A 750 14.52 5.51 14.06
CA ALA A 750 15.92 5.18 14.33
C ALA A 750 16.73 6.37 14.87
N GLY A 751 16.48 7.58 14.35
CA GLY A 751 17.25 8.77 14.72
C GLY A 751 16.74 9.51 15.95
N SER A 752 15.47 9.38 16.30
CA SER A 752 14.86 10.05 17.46
C SER A 752 15.05 9.28 18.76
N GLY A 753 15.06 7.94 18.70
CA GLY A 753 14.97 7.08 19.89
C GLY A 753 13.54 6.67 20.23
N LEU A 754 12.55 7.00 19.39
CA LEU A 754 11.20 6.46 19.50
C LEU A 754 11.17 4.93 19.30
N ALA A 755 12.12 4.38 18.53
CA ALA A 755 12.36 2.94 18.47
C ALA A 755 12.90 2.34 19.78
N ALA A 756 13.12 3.14 20.83
CA ALA A 756 13.45 2.72 22.19
C ALA A 756 12.39 3.13 23.23
N LEU A 757 11.27 3.68 22.76
CA LEU A 757 10.18 4.11 23.63
C LEU A 757 9.51 2.88 24.25
N ARG A 758 9.35 2.90 25.58
CA ARG A 758 8.61 1.90 26.35
C ARG A 758 7.12 2.20 26.29
N ILE A 759 6.36 1.29 25.70
CA ILE A 759 4.89 1.28 25.72
C ILE A 759 4.44 0.21 26.72
N ARG A 760 3.58 0.58 27.67
CA ARG A 760 3.10 -0.33 28.73
C ARG A 760 1.72 -0.88 28.47
N GLU A 761 0.85 -0.06 27.86
CA GLU A 761 -0.54 -0.38 27.56
C GLU A 761 -0.95 0.29 26.25
N VAL A 762 -2.04 -0.22 25.63
CA VAL A 762 -2.67 0.39 24.48
C VAL A 762 -3.73 1.38 24.96
N ALA A 763 -3.33 2.64 25.18
CA ALA A 763 -4.19 3.63 25.82
C ALA A 763 -5.47 4.01 25.02
N ASP A 764 -5.40 4.02 23.68
CA ASP A 764 -6.55 4.33 22.81
C ASP A 764 -6.55 3.40 21.58
N PRO A 765 -7.20 2.22 21.69
CA PRO A 765 -7.25 1.25 20.59
C PRO A 765 -7.86 1.79 19.30
N VAL A 766 -8.83 2.71 19.41
CA VAL A 766 -9.54 3.29 18.24
C VAL A 766 -8.60 4.20 17.45
N THR A 767 -7.85 5.06 18.15
CA THR A 767 -6.83 5.89 17.50
C THR A 767 -5.72 5.03 16.91
N VAL A 768 -5.23 4.01 17.62
CA VAL A 768 -4.18 3.10 17.12
C VAL A 768 -4.61 2.38 15.85
N ARG A 769 -5.89 2.02 15.72
CA ARG A 769 -6.44 1.43 14.49
C ARG A 769 -6.34 2.37 13.28
N ARG A 770 -6.49 3.68 13.49
CA ARG A 770 -6.23 4.67 12.43
C ARG A 770 -4.74 4.72 12.07
N VAL A 771 -3.86 4.65 13.07
CA VAL A 771 -2.40 4.64 12.86
C VAL A 771 -1.97 3.44 12.04
N TRP A 772 -2.57 2.25 12.22
CA TRP A 772 -2.30 1.07 11.40
C TRP A 772 -2.44 1.30 9.89
N ARG A 773 -3.35 2.20 9.48
CA ARG A 773 -3.58 2.51 8.06
C ARG A 773 -2.55 3.46 7.46
N GLN A 774 -1.97 4.34 8.28
CA GLN A 774 -1.17 5.48 7.82
C GLN A 774 0.31 5.37 8.22
N ALA A 775 0.62 4.66 9.30
CA ALA A 775 1.95 4.50 9.87
C ALA A 775 2.07 3.14 10.60
N PRO A 776 1.96 2.00 9.89
CA PRO A 776 1.87 0.68 10.51
C PRO A 776 3.07 0.31 11.38
N LEU A 777 4.27 0.78 11.05
CA LEU A 777 5.45 0.58 11.90
C LEU A 777 5.34 1.30 13.26
N CYS A 778 4.73 2.49 13.30
CA CYS A 778 4.45 3.19 14.57
C CYS A 778 3.32 2.49 15.34
N ALA A 779 2.31 2.00 14.63
CA ALA A 779 1.22 1.22 15.22
C ALA A 779 1.73 -0.07 15.87
N LEU A 780 2.66 -0.79 15.23
CA LEU A 780 3.32 -1.97 15.79
C LEU A 780 3.94 -1.67 17.16
N LEU A 781 4.69 -0.56 17.28
CA LEU A 781 5.29 -0.14 18.56
C LEU A 781 4.24 0.21 19.61
N LEU A 782 3.14 0.87 19.21
CA LEU A 782 2.00 1.17 20.09
C LEU A 782 1.28 -0.10 20.56
N THR A 783 1.26 -1.15 19.75
CA THR A 783 0.68 -2.45 20.08
C THR A 783 1.66 -3.43 20.73
N ALA A 784 2.91 -3.04 21.00
CA ALA A 784 3.92 -3.88 21.65
C ALA A 784 3.40 -4.67 22.88
N PRO A 785 2.60 -4.07 23.80
CA PRO A 785 2.04 -4.80 24.95
C PRO A 785 1.13 -5.98 24.59
N LEU A 786 0.58 -6.02 23.37
CA LEU A 786 -0.33 -7.07 22.92
C LEU A 786 0.42 -8.27 22.32
N LEU A 787 1.68 -8.12 21.89
CA LEU A 787 2.44 -9.18 21.23
C LEU A 787 2.60 -10.48 22.04
N PRO A 788 2.75 -10.46 23.39
CA PRO A 788 2.77 -11.69 24.19
C PRO A 788 1.56 -12.60 23.96
N TYR A 789 0.38 -12.05 23.61
CA TYR A 789 -0.84 -12.83 23.34
C TYR A 789 -0.79 -13.64 22.03
N LEU A 790 0.18 -13.35 21.14
CA LEU A 790 0.44 -14.17 19.93
C LEU A 790 1.45 -15.31 20.19
N SER A 791 2.08 -15.38 21.36
CA SER A 791 3.08 -16.42 21.68
C SER A 791 2.47 -17.81 21.88
N GLY A 792 1.16 -17.90 22.15
CA GLY A 792 0.51 -19.14 22.56
C GLY A 792 0.92 -19.64 23.95
N HIS A 793 1.67 -18.83 24.72
CA HIS A 793 2.07 -19.17 26.07
C HIS A 793 0.85 -19.15 27.03
N PRO A 794 0.69 -20.13 27.95
CA PRO A 794 -0.50 -20.23 28.80
C PRO A 794 -0.78 -19.03 29.71
N ALA A 795 0.23 -18.18 29.94
CA ALA A 795 0.08 -16.96 30.74
C ALA A 795 -0.57 -15.79 29.98
N TYR A 796 -0.77 -15.91 28.67
CA TYR A 796 -1.34 -14.87 27.81
C TYR A 796 -2.48 -15.46 26.97
N ASP A 797 -3.71 -15.36 27.47
CA ASP A 797 -4.90 -15.83 26.77
C ASP A 797 -5.56 -14.68 26.00
N VAL A 798 -5.71 -14.83 24.68
CA VAL A 798 -6.37 -13.84 23.79
C VAL A 798 -7.79 -13.50 24.27
N GLY A 799 -8.46 -14.42 24.98
CA GLY A 799 -9.76 -14.19 25.60
C GLY A 799 -9.77 -13.14 26.72
N GLU A 800 -8.61 -12.70 27.20
CA GLU A 800 -8.46 -11.64 28.21
C GLU A 800 -8.50 -10.22 27.60
N LEU A 801 -8.29 -10.08 26.28
CA LEU A 801 -8.21 -8.79 25.61
C LEU A 801 -9.59 -8.17 25.41
N TYR A 802 -9.71 -6.85 25.40
CA TYR A 802 -10.95 -6.20 24.94
C TYR A 802 -11.18 -6.48 23.44
N PRO A 803 -12.43 -6.44 22.94
CA PRO A 803 -12.71 -6.66 21.52
C PRO A 803 -11.86 -5.79 20.58
N GLU A 804 -11.67 -4.52 20.92
CA GLU A 804 -10.85 -3.58 20.17
C GLU A 804 -9.37 -3.95 20.19
N GLU A 805 -8.86 -4.46 21.32
CA GLU A 805 -7.48 -4.96 21.44
C GLU A 805 -7.28 -6.26 20.66
N ALA A 806 -8.27 -7.16 20.66
CA ALA A 806 -8.25 -8.38 19.87
C ALA A 806 -8.28 -8.09 18.36
N GLU A 807 -9.01 -7.07 17.93
CA GLU A 807 -8.96 -6.59 16.54
C GLU A 807 -7.57 -6.03 16.18
N LEU A 808 -6.96 -5.24 17.07
CA LEU A 808 -5.59 -4.75 16.88
C LEU A 808 -4.57 -5.89 16.83
N LEU A 809 -4.74 -6.94 17.64
CA LEU A 809 -3.91 -8.14 17.60
C LEU A 809 -4.02 -8.85 16.24
N GLY A 810 -5.21 -8.83 15.64
CA GLY A 810 -5.44 -9.29 14.27
C GLY A 810 -4.65 -8.48 13.23
N GLU A 811 -4.64 -7.15 13.35
CA GLU A 811 -3.83 -6.27 12.49
C GLU A 811 -2.32 -6.51 12.67
N VAL A 812 -1.84 -6.73 13.91
CA VAL A 812 -0.45 -7.12 14.20
C VAL A 812 -0.09 -8.43 13.48
N GLY A 813 -0.92 -9.46 13.63
CA GLY A 813 -0.69 -10.76 13.00
C GLY A 813 -0.64 -10.66 11.48
N GLN A 814 -1.53 -9.89 10.86
CA GLN A 814 -1.52 -9.63 9.43
C GLN A 814 -0.26 -8.85 9.01
N PHE A 815 0.13 -7.84 9.76
CA PHE A 815 1.30 -7.02 9.41
C PHE A 815 2.61 -7.80 9.50
N LEU A 816 2.83 -8.55 10.57
CA LEU A 816 4.06 -9.31 10.79
C LEU A 816 4.10 -10.61 9.97
N GLY A 817 2.95 -11.25 9.76
CA GLY A 817 2.80 -12.54 9.08
C GLY A 817 3.07 -13.74 9.99
N ASP A 818 2.87 -14.94 9.45
CA ASP A 818 2.86 -16.21 10.20
C ASP A 818 4.17 -16.53 10.93
N ALA A 819 5.30 -16.03 10.42
CA ALA A 819 6.60 -16.20 11.07
C ALA A 819 6.63 -15.61 12.50
N SER A 820 5.82 -14.58 12.77
CA SER A 820 5.78 -13.91 14.08
C SER A 820 5.32 -14.81 15.21
N ALA A 821 4.32 -15.67 14.99
CA ALA A 821 3.81 -16.56 16.03
C ALA A 821 4.87 -17.57 16.48
N ALA A 822 5.64 -18.13 15.55
CA ALA A 822 6.75 -19.03 15.85
C ALA A 822 7.87 -18.32 16.63
N LEU A 823 8.24 -17.10 16.20
CA LEU A 823 9.24 -16.28 16.88
C LEU A 823 8.82 -15.92 18.31
N LEU A 824 7.58 -15.46 18.50
CA LEU A 824 7.02 -15.10 19.80
C LEU A 824 6.88 -16.30 20.74
N ALA A 825 6.66 -17.49 20.18
CA ALA A 825 6.72 -18.75 20.92
C ALA A 825 8.17 -19.22 21.24
N GLY A 826 9.19 -18.42 20.92
CA GLY A 826 10.61 -18.71 21.18
C GLY A 826 11.21 -19.78 20.30
N GLN A 827 10.55 -20.13 19.20
CA GLN A 827 11.12 -21.07 18.23
C GLN A 827 12.24 -20.39 17.46
N ALA A 828 13.27 -21.17 17.11
CA ALA A 828 14.37 -20.67 16.31
C ALA A 828 13.87 -20.14 14.96
N ASP A 829 14.34 -18.97 14.54
CA ASP A 829 14.00 -18.37 13.25
C ASP A 829 14.57 -19.23 12.11
N PRO A 830 13.74 -19.96 11.33
CA PRO A 830 14.23 -20.77 10.22
C PRO A 830 14.85 -19.92 9.10
N SER A 831 14.56 -18.62 9.10
CA SER A 831 14.99 -17.63 8.11
C SER A 831 15.90 -16.55 8.72
N GLY A 832 16.54 -16.81 9.86
CA GLY A 832 17.38 -15.83 10.55
C GLY A 832 18.57 -15.34 9.73
N ALA A 833 19.06 -16.15 8.78
CA ALA A 833 20.13 -15.77 7.85
C ALA A 833 19.63 -14.93 6.64
N VAL A 834 18.32 -14.86 6.41
CA VAL A 834 17.75 -14.12 5.28
C VAL A 834 17.97 -12.64 5.48
N GLY A 835 18.50 -11.99 4.44
CA GLY A 835 18.89 -10.58 4.45
C GLY A 835 20.30 -10.30 5.01
N ARG A 836 21.10 -11.33 5.29
CA ARG A 836 22.55 -11.20 5.50
C ARG A 836 23.25 -10.89 4.18
N PHE A 837 24.30 -10.07 4.22
CA PHE A 837 25.24 -9.92 3.11
C PHE A 837 26.41 -10.88 3.26
N ASP A 838 26.50 -11.89 2.41
CA ASP A 838 27.50 -12.96 2.53
C ASP A 838 28.29 -13.20 1.24
N ALA A 839 28.95 -14.36 1.14
CA ALA A 839 29.72 -14.73 -0.04
C ALA A 839 28.89 -14.73 -1.34
N GLN A 840 27.59 -15.04 -1.28
CA GLN A 840 26.71 -14.97 -2.46
C GLN A 840 26.45 -13.51 -2.85
N THR A 841 26.21 -12.63 -1.88
CA THR A 841 26.05 -11.19 -2.13
C THR A 841 27.32 -10.58 -2.71
N ARG A 842 28.49 -11.01 -2.24
CA ARG A 842 29.79 -10.61 -2.81
C ARG A 842 29.93 -11.07 -4.27
N ALA A 843 29.57 -12.31 -4.57
CA ALA A 843 29.59 -12.82 -5.94
C ALA A 843 28.62 -12.03 -6.84
N LEU A 844 27.46 -11.65 -6.31
CA LEU A 844 26.48 -10.81 -7.00
C LEU A 844 27.03 -9.42 -7.33
N ASP A 845 27.76 -8.78 -6.40
CA ASP A 845 28.38 -7.46 -6.64
C ASP A 845 29.39 -7.46 -7.80
N GLN A 846 30.03 -8.60 -8.08
CA GLN A 846 30.96 -8.74 -9.20
C GLN A 846 30.26 -8.87 -10.57
N LEU A 847 28.95 -9.12 -10.61
CA LEU A 847 28.19 -9.21 -11.85
C LEU A 847 27.81 -7.83 -12.38
N PRO A 848 27.68 -7.64 -13.71
CA PRO A 848 27.08 -6.44 -14.28
C PRO A 848 25.64 -6.22 -13.76
N GLU A 849 25.21 -4.96 -13.59
CA GLU A 849 23.89 -4.62 -13.01
C GLU A 849 22.71 -5.34 -13.70
N LEU A 850 22.74 -5.49 -15.02
CA LEU A 850 21.73 -6.24 -15.78
C LEU A 850 21.62 -7.71 -15.35
N GLN A 851 22.75 -8.35 -15.04
CA GLN A 851 22.76 -9.74 -14.56
C GLN A 851 22.33 -9.82 -13.11
N GLN A 852 22.73 -8.87 -12.26
CA GLN A 852 22.25 -8.77 -10.88
C GLN A 852 20.72 -8.69 -10.84
N GLN A 853 20.13 -7.86 -11.72
CA GLN A 853 18.67 -7.73 -11.87
C GLN A 853 18.01 -9.01 -12.39
N ALA A 854 18.62 -9.71 -13.35
CA ALA A 854 18.08 -10.97 -13.86
C ALA A 854 18.01 -12.06 -12.78
N VAL A 855 19.01 -12.11 -11.89
CA VAL A 855 19.00 -12.99 -10.71
C VAL A 855 17.83 -12.61 -9.79
N TRP A 856 17.63 -11.32 -9.50
CA TRP A 856 16.51 -10.88 -8.65
C TRP A 856 15.12 -11.19 -9.24
N ARG A 857 14.90 -10.97 -10.53
CA ARG A 857 13.62 -11.30 -11.18
C ARG A 857 13.25 -12.78 -11.08
N SER A 858 14.26 -13.65 -10.91
CA SER A 858 14.04 -15.08 -10.72
C SER A 858 13.66 -15.48 -9.29
N ALA A 859 13.79 -14.58 -8.31
CA ALA A 859 13.55 -14.84 -6.90
C ALA A 859 12.04 -14.92 -6.51
N ARG A 860 11.13 -14.41 -7.35
CA ARG A 860 9.66 -14.64 -7.25
C ARG A 860 9.03 -14.25 -5.89
N VAL A 861 9.47 -13.14 -5.32
CA VAL A 861 8.96 -12.58 -4.05
C VAL A 861 7.43 -12.38 -4.10
N VAL A 862 6.71 -13.04 -3.19
CA VAL A 862 5.26 -12.82 -2.97
C VAL A 862 5.10 -11.93 -1.73
N PRO A 863 4.41 -10.78 -1.80
CA PRO A 863 4.20 -9.93 -0.64
C PRO A 863 3.43 -10.67 0.46
N ARG A 864 4.07 -10.79 1.61
CA ARG A 864 3.52 -11.43 2.81
C ARG A 864 3.68 -10.49 4.00
N GLY A 865 3.60 -11.00 5.22
CA GLY A 865 3.92 -10.20 6.40
C GLY A 865 5.37 -9.69 6.36
N LEU A 866 5.63 -8.63 7.13
CA LEU A 866 6.94 -7.96 7.19
C LEU A 866 8.07 -8.94 7.56
N LEU A 867 7.76 -9.97 8.35
CA LEU A 867 8.73 -10.98 8.79
C LEU A 867 8.81 -12.21 7.89
N ASP A 868 8.08 -12.24 6.77
CA ASP A 868 8.19 -13.32 5.79
C ASP A 868 9.56 -13.30 5.07
N PRO A 869 10.16 -14.47 4.75
CA PRO A 869 11.49 -14.54 4.16
C PRO A 869 11.63 -13.75 2.85
N ASP A 870 10.60 -13.73 2.01
CA ASP A 870 10.64 -13.03 0.73
C ASP A 870 10.65 -11.51 0.96
N THR A 871 9.84 -11.00 1.90
CA THR A 871 9.83 -9.59 2.29
C THR A 871 11.19 -9.15 2.86
N ARG A 872 11.81 -9.98 3.71
CA ARG A 872 13.15 -9.71 4.26
C ARG A 872 14.23 -9.71 3.18
N ALA A 873 14.12 -10.61 2.19
CA ALA A 873 15.05 -10.66 1.06
C ALA A 873 14.93 -9.41 0.18
N ASP A 874 13.72 -8.91 -0.08
CA ASP A 874 13.51 -7.67 -0.83
C ASP A 874 14.09 -6.45 -0.11
N ALA A 875 13.84 -6.32 1.20
CA ALA A 875 14.43 -5.28 2.02
C ALA A 875 15.97 -5.28 1.97
N ALA A 876 16.59 -6.46 2.03
CA ALA A 876 18.04 -6.60 1.89
C ALA A 876 18.53 -6.29 0.47
N TRP A 877 17.75 -6.65 -0.56
CA TRP A 877 18.06 -6.31 -1.95
C TRP A 877 18.04 -4.79 -2.18
N GLN A 878 17.07 -4.08 -1.62
CA GLN A 878 17.03 -2.62 -1.68
C GLN A 878 18.27 -2.00 -1.01
N ALA A 879 18.67 -2.50 0.17
CA ALA A 879 19.90 -2.09 0.84
C ALA A 879 21.15 -2.37 -0.02
N PHE A 880 21.20 -3.51 -0.71
CA PHE A 880 22.29 -3.85 -1.63
C PHE A 880 22.35 -2.87 -2.83
N ARG A 881 21.22 -2.39 -3.34
CA ARG A 881 21.20 -1.35 -4.39
C ARG A 881 21.76 -0.02 -3.88
N ALA A 882 21.53 0.32 -2.61
CA ALA A 882 22.06 1.50 -1.94
C ALA A 882 23.51 1.34 -1.41
N ARG A 883 24.17 0.19 -1.65
CA ARG A 883 25.46 -0.15 -1.04
C ARG A 883 26.57 0.88 -1.23
N LYS A 884 26.57 1.62 -2.34
CA LYS A 884 27.60 2.65 -2.61
C LYS A 884 27.48 3.83 -1.63
N ASP A 885 26.26 4.26 -1.30
CA ASP A 885 26.03 5.31 -0.30
C ASP A 885 26.30 4.76 1.11
N LEU A 886 25.88 3.53 1.39
CA LEU A 886 26.10 2.88 2.69
C LEU A 886 27.58 2.60 2.98
N GLN A 887 28.37 2.30 1.95
CA GLN A 887 29.82 2.07 2.04
C GLN A 887 30.56 3.27 2.65
N TYR A 888 30.15 4.49 2.30
CA TYR A 888 30.72 5.71 2.88
C TYR A 888 30.56 5.76 4.40
N HIS A 889 29.42 5.27 4.92
CA HIS A 889 29.15 5.22 6.35
C HIS A 889 29.81 4.02 7.04
N ALA A 890 29.83 2.86 6.39
CA ALA A 890 30.31 1.61 6.96
C ALA A 890 31.85 1.53 7.12
N THR A 891 32.60 2.36 6.41
CA THR A 891 34.08 2.38 6.48
C THR A 891 34.64 3.11 7.70
N ARG A 892 33.80 3.78 8.47
CA ARG A 892 34.21 4.53 9.66
C ARG A 892 34.55 3.59 10.82
N GLU A 893 35.54 3.97 11.63
CA GLU A 893 35.99 3.17 12.79
C GLU A 893 34.87 2.96 13.82
N GLU A 894 34.07 4.00 14.06
CA GLU A 894 32.94 3.96 15.01
C GLU A 894 31.91 2.86 14.65
N PHE A 895 31.84 2.46 13.38
CA PHE A 895 30.95 1.39 12.91
C PHE A 895 31.38 0.02 13.46
N SER A 896 32.69 -0.25 13.51
CA SER A 896 33.22 -1.51 14.04
C SER A 896 33.15 -1.55 15.55
N GLU A 897 33.49 -0.44 16.21
CA GLU A 897 33.37 -0.30 17.68
C GLU A 897 31.92 -0.50 18.13
N ALA A 898 30.94 0.02 17.38
CA ALA A 898 29.52 -0.18 17.66
C ALA A 898 29.10 -1.66 17.58
N LEU A 899 29.56 -2.40 16.57
CA LEU A 899 29.29 -3.83 16.45
C LEU A 899 29.89 -4.62 17.62
N ASP A 900 31.11 -4.30 18.01
CA ASP A 900 31.77 -4.94 19.15
C ASP A 900 31.03 -4.63 20.46
N ALA A 901 30.62 -3.38 20.67
CA ALA A 901 29.85 -2.97 21.84
C ALA A 901 28.49 -3.68 21.92
N VAL A 902 27.79 -3.84 20.78
CA VAL A 902 26.54 -4.61 20.71
C VAL A 902 26.78 -6.09 21.00
N SER A 903 27.82 -6.70 20.41
CA SER A 903 28.15 -8.12 20.67
C SER A 903 28.42 -8.36 22.14
N ILE A 904 29.29 -7.56 22.75
CA ILE A 904 29.64 -7.66 24.18
C ILE A 904 28.40 -7.52 25.05
N PHE A 905 27.52 -6.56 24.72
CA PHE A 905 26.28 -6.35 25.46
C PHE A 905 25.35 -7.57 25.40
N LEU A 906 25.14 -8.14 24.21
CA LEU A 906 24.23 -9.27 24.02
C LEU A 906 24.82 -10.56 24.63
N ASP A 907 26.12 -10.78 24.51
CA ASP A 907 26.79 -11.96 25.09
C ASP A 907 26.78 -11.95 26.64
N ASP A 908 26.64 -10.79 27.28
CA ASP A 908 26.62 -10.62 28.75
C ASP A 908 25.27 -10.97 29.40
N GLY A 909 24.20 -11.22 28.62
CA GLY A 909 22.89 -11.53 29.23
C GLY A 909 21.77 -11.99 28.32
N HIS A 910 21.97 -12.02 27.00
CA HIS A 910 20.92 -12.26 26.01
C HIS A 910 21.37 -13.28 24.94
N PRO A 911 21.62 -14.55 25.30
CA PRO A 911 22.26 -15.52 24.42
C PRO A 911 21.47 -15.80 23.12
N ASP A 912 20.13 -15.82 23.20
CA ASP A 912 19.27 -16.06 22.04
C ASP A 912 19.30 -14.86 21.08
N LEU A 913 19.29 -13.64 21.61
CA LEU A 913 19.46 -12.42 20.81
C LEU A 913 20.87 -12.32 20.21
N ALA A 914 21.90 -12.73 20.96
CA ALA A 914 23.28 -12.81 20.48
C ALA A 914 23.42 -13.80 19.31
N GLN A 915 22.66 -14.90 19.33
CA GLN A 915 22.61 -15.85 18.21
C GLN A 915 21.94 -15.23 16.97
N ALA A 916 20.80 -14.54 17.15
CA ALA A 916 20.13 -13.85 16.05
C ALA A 916 21.00 -12.76 15.42
N PHE A 917 21.68 -11.97 16.26
CA PHE A 917 22.66 -10.95 15.84
C PHE A 917 23.78 -11.56 14.98
N ARG A 918 24.43 -12.63 15.48
CA ARG A 918 25.47 -13.37 14.74
C ARG A 918 24.97 -14.00 13.44
N GLY A 919 23.66 -14.29 13.35
CA GLY A 919 23.03 -14.76 12.11
C GLY A 919 23.18 -13.79 10.93
N ARG A 920 23.38 -12.49 11.20
CA ARG A 920 23.59 -11.44 10.18
C ARG A 920 25.06 -11.07 9.95
N ASP A 921 26.02 -11.74 10.61
CA ASP A 921 27.44 -11.48 10.42
C ASP A 921 27.89 -11.85 8.99
N PRO A 922 28.44 -10.90 8.20
CA PRO A 922 28.98 -11.19 6.86
C PRO A 922 30.22 -12.10 6.88
N GLY A 923 30.80 -12.36 8.05
CA GLY A 923 32.05 -13.06 8.23
C GLY A 923 33.25 -12.19 7.86
N ARG A 924 34.36 -12.84 7.45
CA ARG A 924 35.60 -12.14 7.13
C ARG A 924 35.46 -11.29 5.85
N LEU A 925 35.74 -10.00 5.97
CA LEU A 925 35.84 -9.07 4.84
C LEU A 925 37.21 -9.18 4.14
N HIS A 926 37.26 -8.98 2.82
CA HIS A 926 38.52 -8.97 2.05
C HIS A 926 39.23 -7.60 2.03
N GLY A 927 38.56 -6.54 2.48
CA GLY A 927 39.13 -5.20 2.51
C GLY A 927 38.10 -4.12 2.84
N PRO A 928 38.51 -2.85 2.90
CA PRO A 928 37.62 -1.75 3.24
C PRO A 928 36.47 -1.59 2.25
N GLY A 929 36.66 -1.97 0.97
CA GLY A 929 35.63 -1.93 -0.08
C GLY A 929 34.42 -2.84 0.14
N GLU A 930 34.47 -3.75 1.13
CA GLU A 930 33.38 -4.64 1.51
C GLU A 930 32.70 -4.22 2.83
N ALA A 931 33.03 -3.04 3.39
CA ALA A 931 32.49 -2.60 4.68
C ALA A 931 30.95 -2.53 4.69
N TRP A 932 30.33 -2.17 3.56
CA TRP A 932 28.88 -2.18 3.37
C TRP A 932 28.22 -3.53 3.70
N MET A 933 28.96 -4.64 3.62
CA MET A 933 28.45 -5.97 3.97
C MET A 933 28.03 -6.08 5.45
N ARG A 934 28.56 -5.21 6.33
CA ARG A 934 28.21 -5.17 7.77
C ARG A 934 26.94 -4.38 8.08
N VAL A 935 26.32 -3.74 7.08
CA VAL A 935 25.14 -2.88 7.29
C VAL A 935 23.95 -3.63 7.88
N PRO A 936 23.53 -4.81 7.35
CA PRO A 936 22.45 -5.57 7.96
C PRO A 936 22.75 -6.01 9.41
N HIS A 937 24.02 -6.29 9.70
CA HIS A 937 24.45 -6.70 11.04
C HIS A 937 24.28 -5.56 12.05
N LEU A 938 24.75 -4.35 11.72
CA LEU A 938 24.62 -3.20 12.61
C LEU A 938 23.16 -2.75 12.74
N SER A 939 22.38 -2.79 11.66
CA SER A 939 20.96 -2.43 11.67
C SER A 939 20.17 -3.29 12.66
N LEU A 940 20.31 -4.63 12.57
CA LEU A 940 19.70 -5.55 13.53
C LEU A 940 20.19 -5.31 14.96
N GLY A 941 21.49 -5.10 15.15
CA GLY A 941 22.07 -4.79 16.46
C GLY A 941 21.46 -3.54 17.09
N CYS A 942 21.33 -2.45 16.33
CA CYS A 942 20.71 -1.21 16.83
C CYS A 942 19.24 -1.42 17.20
N ALA A 943 18.49 -2.17 16.38
CA ALA A 943 17.10 -2.50 16.65
C ALA A 943 16.94 -3.35 17.93
N LEU A 944 17.78 -4.38 18.12
CA LEU A 944 17.78 -5.21 19.34
C LEU A 944 18.04 -4.37 20.60
N ILE A 945 19.08 -3.54 20.59
CA ILE A 945 19.40 -2.67 21.73
C ILE A 945 18.26 -1.68 22.00
N ALA A 946 17.64 -1.12 20.96
CA ALA A 946 16.52 -0.20 21.13
C ALA A 946 15.28 -0.90 21.72
N ARG A 947 15.01 -2.15 21.33
CA ARG A 947 13.90 -2.94 21.87
C ARG A 947 14.14 -3.45 23.29
N LEU A 948 15.37 -3.82 23.64
CA LEU A 948 15.78 -4.10 25.03
C LEU A 948 15.64 -2.87 25.92
N ALA A 949 16.01 -1.68 25.42
CA ALA A 949 15.81 -0.43 26.14
C ALA A 949 14.32 -0.16 26.42
N ALA A 950 13.44 -0.47 25.46
CA ALA A 950 11.99 -0.34 25.64
C ALA A 950 11.39 -1.38 26.58
N ALA A 951 11.93 -2.61 26.59
CA ALA A 951 11.58 -3.62 27.59
C ALA A 951 12.00 -3.22 29.01
N GLY A 952 12.92 -2.25 29.15
CA GLY A 952 13.28 -1.62 30.42
C GLY A 952 14.74 -1.81 30.83
N ASP A 953 15.62 -2.32 29.97
CA ASP A 953 17.04 -2.42 30.27
C ASP A 953 17.72 -1.03 30.21
N ALA A 954 18.16 -0.55 31.38
CA ALA A 954 18.80 0.76 31.52
C ALA A 954 20.19 0.85 30.86
N ARG A 955 20.94 -0.26 30.79
CA ARG A 955 22.23 -0.32 30.10
C ARG A 955 22.01 -0.25 28.59
N ALA A 956 21.01 -0.97 28.07
CA ALA A 956 20.61 -0.88 26.67
C ALA A 956 20.19 0.55 26.30
N ALA A 957 19.44 1.25 27.16
CA ALA A 957 19.07 2.66 26.95
C ALA A 957 20.29 3.62 26.93
N GLY A 958 21.38 3.26 27.60
CA GLY A 958 22.66 3.96 27.50
C GLY A 958 23.32 3.76 26.14
N LEU A 959 23.43 2.50 25.70
CA LEU A 959 24.06 2.13 24.44
C LEU A 959 23.27 2.63 23.23
N GLU A 960 21.94 2.51 23.25
CA GLU A 960 21.03 2.96 22.19
C GLU A 960 21.29 4.42 21.80
N ARG A 961 21.43 5.32 22.78
CA ARG A 961 21.71 6.75 22.54
C ARG A 961 23.00 6.97 21.77
N GLY A 962 24.02 6.14 22.01
CA GLY A 962 25.29 6.16 21.29
C GLY A 962 25.15 5.69 19.84
N LEU A 963 24.24 4.74 19.56
CA LEU A 963 24.09 4.11 18.25
C LEU A 963 23.27 4.94 17.24
N ARG A 964 22.38 5.84 17.69
CA ARG A 964 21.44 6.59 16.82
C ARG A 964 22.11 7.28 15.63
N HIS A 965 23.30 7.86 15.82
CA HIS A 965 24.01 8.60 14.78
C HIS A 965 24.57 7.70 13.65
N LEU A 966 24.82 6.42 13.94
CA LEU A 966 25.24 5.40 12.97
C LEU A 966 24.02 4.73 12.33
N TRP A 967 22.93 4.57 13.09
CA TRP A 967 21.71 3.93 12.59
C TRP A 967 20.89 4.84 11.66
N THR A 968 20.83 6.15 11.94
CA THR A 968 20.04 7.11 11.14
C THR A 968 20.38 7.07 9.64
N PRO A 969 21.66 7.13 9.21
CA PRO A 969 22.01 7.06 7.79
C PRO A 969 21.66 5.72 7.14
N ILE A 970 21.75 4.60 7.90
CA ILE A 970 21.31 3.29 7.42
C ILE A 970 19.82 3.33 7.14
N ALA A 971 19.01 3.81 8.09
CA ALA A 971 17.57 3.90 7.95
C ALA A 971 17.12 4.85 6.82
N SER A 972 17.88 5.92 6.54
CA SER A 972 17.60 6.80 5.40
C SER A 972 17.88 6.16 4.04
N HIS A 973 18.85 5.23 3.95
CA HIS A 973 19.27 4.60 2.68
C HIS A 973 18.72 3.18 2.49
N ALA A 974 18.35 2.50 3.58
CA ALA A 974 17.79 1.16 3.63
C ALA A 974 16.61 1.12 4.64
N PRO A 975 15.53 1.88 4.37
CA PRO A 975 14.40 2.00 5.28
C PRO A 975 13.68 0.68 5.55
N ASP A 976 13.43 -0.11 4.52
CA ASP A 976 12.68 -1.36 4.63
C ASP A 976 13.44 -2.40 5.45
N LEU A 977 14.77 -2.43 5.31
CA LEU A 977 15.65 -3.24 6.16
C LEU A 977 15.52 -2.83 7.62
N THR A 978 15.51 -1.52 7.90
CA THR A 978 15.34 -1.00 9.27
C THR A 978 13.96 -1.33 9.84
N ALA A 979 12.89 -1.23 9.03
CA ALA A 979 11.55 -1.58 9.44
C ALA A 979 11.43 -3.06 9.80
N VAL A 980 11.98 -3.95 8.96
CA VAL A 980 12.09 -5.39 9.22
C VAL A 980 12.86 -5.65 10.51
N ASP A 981 14.01 -5.01 10.71
CA ASP A 981 14.86 -5.25 11.88
C ASP A 981 14.21 -4.75 13.18
N ILE A 982 13.47 -3.63 13.15
CA ILE A 982 12.66 -3.16 14.30
C ILE A 982 11.58 -4.19 14.66
N ALA A 983 10.81 -4.66 13.66
CA ALA A 983 9.75 -5.63 13.88
C ALA A 983 10.28 -6.99 14.36
N LEU A 984 11.38 -7.46 13.77
CA LEU A 984 12.04 -8.70 14.17
C LEU A 984 12.56 -8.60 15.61
N SER A 985 13.20 -7.49 15.95
CA SER A 985 13.73 -7.24 17.30
C SER A 985 12.63 -7.16 18.34
N GLU A 986 11.48 -6.56 18.02
CA GLU A 986 10.32 -6.52 18.91
C GLU A 986 9.82 -7.95 19.22
N CYS A 987 9.68 -8.80 18.20
CA CYS A 987 9.28 -10.19 18.41
C CYS A 987 10.31 -10.98 19.23
N LEU A 988 11.60 -10.86 18.92
CA LEU A 988 12.66 -11.60 19.62
C LEU A 988 12.80 -11.19 21.08
N VAL A 989 12.78 -9.88 21.38
CA VAL A 989 12.83 -9.37 22.76
C VAL A 989 11.58 -9.74 23.53
N THR A 990 10.40 -9.67 22.88
CA THR A 990 9.14 -10.12 23.50
C THR A 990 9.18 -11.61 23.82
N ALA A 991 9.70 -12.43 22.90
CA ALA A 991 9.84 -13.87 23.12
C ALA A 991 10.75 -14.16 24.32
N GLU A 992 11.94 -13.54 24.39
CA GLU A 992 12.85 -13.71 25.53
C GLU A 992 12.18 -13.30 26.85
N ALA A 993 11.43 -12.20 26.85
CA ALA A 993 10.67 -11.75 28.01
C ALA A 993 9.60 -12.78 28.43
N VAL A 994 8.80 -13.30 27.49
CA VAL A 994 7.79 -14.34 27.74
C VAL A 994 8.43 -15.59 28.36
N HIS A 995 9.56 -16.06 27.82
CA HIS A 995 10.29 -17.22 28.36
C HIS A 995 10.88 -16.97 29.75
N SER A 996 11.34 -15.75 30.03
CA SER A 996 11.90 -15.39 31.33
C SER A 996 10.85 -15.28 32.43
N THR A 997 9.58 -15.04 32.06
CA THR A 997 8.46 -14.86 32.98
C THR A 997 7.68 -16.14 33.31
N GLY A 998 7.79 -17.19 32.47
CA GLY A 998 7.24 -18.52 32.74
C GLY A 998 8.16 -19.35 33.64
#